data_AF-A0A179HZU1-F1
#
_entry.id   AF-A0A179HZU1-F1
#
_cell.length_a   1.000
_cell.length_b   1.000
_cell.length_c   1.000
_cell.angle_alpha   90.00
_cell.angle_beta   90.00
_cell.angle_gamma   90.00
#
_symmetry.space_group_name_H-M   'P 1'
#
loop_
_entity.id
_entity.type
_entity.pdbx_description
1 polymer ?
#
loop_
_entity_poly.entity_id
_entity_poly.type
_entity_poly.pdbx_seq_one_letter_code
_entity_poly.pdbx_strand_id
1 'polypeptide(L)'
;MEAQPTAEPAANPAGDAASSSEAATIANIHQLLRTKDDTKRFVGLAMLKSVLDNSPQLREDQQVVQALWSSISAKFLDRLLKTGSKPSSSNQTAKDMLDLAVSVLHTFIALLPEESRGEVKLTGRIPGLVNALLYSSNETTNQILQVLHSLASTPNGAHALVQIEDLTPLTEAAPAHPDAMDVLRFAWLNSMTTFENKRDLSTRIDEALQSLVSSFTGTDAVTLLEFLGAFLRQADATILPANPKWLKAVAAAIKRLVTSRPAPQARSAYTNATAALLQAYPSSAPNPLFTDEKSDDKPFAYLLINLMLIDIRSSAPTLLEKLNSPDYPQMSRRLASAFDVICIFIGYLVQALEDDNLETFVMSPDSLLKLRKGISETMSVAIEYLRDRWDASVAGAMGLHPDARAGAAATSTGAHYTLAWDSVADTADSDPFILSAIRAVALWLREDENEQLRKEATGLIDMLMDLYRASTESEKLDFRSPVLVALEALVTLDQGREILLRHDGWQILAKDLTNILQAKESAGSTREANATRGIEIVRILLQIAEQESTGTEEAWMDLITAVASWDASSTQGLRPVEQEFTVAVLQLCCTLLENARDGMRTRYKHSVSAISGIASQLSGSMGKETVLREEMEDVLVTLRELEQRI
;
A
#
# COMPACT_ATOMS: atom_id res chain seq x y z
N MET A 1 -13.41 -23.70 -83.07
CA MET A 1 -12.23 -24.33 -82.45
C MET A 1 -12.56 -24.62 -81.01
N GLU A 2 -12.60 -25.92 -80.71
CA GLU A 2 -12.13 -26.56 -79.47
C GLU A 2 -12.50 -25.98 -78.09
N ALA A 3 -13.47 -26.67 -77.48
CA ALA A 3 -13.42 -27.34 -76.18
C ALA A 3 -12.33 -26.95 -75.15
N GLN A 4 -12.80 -26.52 -73.97
CA GLN A 4 -12.27 -26.95 -72.67
C GLN A 4 -13.44 -26.95 -71.65
N PRO A 5 -13.80 -28.10 -71.03
CA PRO A 5 -14.73 -28.10 -69.92
C PRO A 5 -13.99 -27.86 -68.59
N THR A 6 -14.56 -26.97 -67.79
CA THR A 6 -14.28 -26.71 -66.39
C THR A 6 -14.47 -27.97 -65.55
N ALA A 7 -13.44 -28.38 -64.81
CA ALA A 7 -13.54 -29.40 -63.78
C ALA A 7 -14.23 -28.84 -62.53
N GLU A 8 -15.31 -29.47 -62.11
CA GLU A 8 -15.89 -29.34 -60.76
C GLU A 8 -14.87 -29.83 -59.71
N PRO A 9 -14.66 -29.12 -58.59
CA PRO A 9 -13.97 -29.68 -57.45
C PRO A 9 -14.93 -30.64 -56.72
N ALA A 10 -14.54 -31.91 -56.67
CA ALA A 10 -15.19 -32.93 -55.87
C ALA A 10 -15.26 -32.49 -54.40
N ALA A 11 -16.47 -32.44 -53.85
CA ALA A 11 -16.70 -32.28 -52.43
C ALA A 11 -16.12 -33.48 -51.67
N ASN A 12 -15.12 -33.23 -50.82
CA ASN A 12 -14.62 -34.20 -49.84
C ASN A 12 -15.73 -34.46 -48.80
N PRO A 13 -16.26 -35.69 -48.64
CA PRO A 13 -17.29 -36.00 -47.65
C PRO A 13 -16.74 -36.25 -46.23
N ALA A 14 -15.46 -35.95 -45.99
CA ALA A 14 -14.79 -36.30 -44.73
C ALA A 14 -15.07 -35.34 -43.55
N GLY A 15 -15.66 -34.16 -43.81
CA GLY A 15 -15.98 -33.16 -42.77
C GLY A 15 -17.26 -33.43 -41.98
N ASP A 16 -18.27 -34.06 -42.58
CA ASP A 16 -19.59 -34.24 -41.96
C ASP A 16 -19.71 -35.46 -41.03
N ALA A 17 -18.82 -36.45 -41.19
CA ALA A 17 -18.86 -37.66 -40.36
C ALA A 17 -18.33 -37.41 -38.93
N ALA A 18 -17.31 -36.56 -38.77
CA ALA A 18 -16.71 -36.27 -37.47
C ALA A 18 -17.63 -35.44 -36.56
N SER A 19 -18.30 -34.43 -37.11
CA SER A 19 -19.26 -33.57 -36.39
C SER A 19 -20.50 -34.35 -35.89
N SER A 20 -20.98 -35.32 -36.67
CA SER A 20 -22.11 -36.19 -36.28
C SER A 20 -21.78 -37.15 -35.12
N SER A 21 -20.53 -37.64 -35.07
CA SER A 21 -20.04 -38.54 -34.02
C SER A 21 -19.82 -37.81 -32.69
N GLU A 22 -19.32 -36.58 -32.73
CA GLU A 22 -19.16 -35.74 -31.54
C GLU A 22 -20.52 -35.33 -30.97
N ALA A 23 -21.47 -34.92 -31.81
CA ALA A 23 -22.84 -34.59 -31.39
C ALA A 23 -23.56 -35.78 -30.71
N ALA A 24 -23.39 -37.00 -31.24
CA ALA A 24 -23.93 -38.22 -30.63
C ALA A 24 -23.27 -38.53 -29.27
N THR A 25 -21.98 -38.27 -29.14
CA THR A 25 -21.22 -38.46 -27.89
C THR A 25 -21.66 -37.47 -26.81
N ILE A 26 -21.85 -36.20 -27.17
CA ILE A 26 -22.38 -35.14 -26.28
C ILE A 26 -23.80 -35.49 -25.81
N ALA A 27 -24.67 -35.94 -26.72
CA ALA A 27 -26.02 -36.37 -26.37
C ALA A 27 -26.04 -37.54 -25.38
N ASN A 28 -25.14 -38.52 -25.54
CA ASN A 28 -24.98 -39.63 -24.60
C ASN A 28 -24.49 -39.15 -23.22
N ILE A 29 -23.52 -38.23 -23.18
CA ILE A 29 -23.03 -37.62 -21.93
C ILE A 29 -24.19 -36.92 -21.19
N HIS A 30 -25.01 -36.13 -21.89
CA HIS A 30 -26.21 -35.52 -21.31
C HIS A 30 -27.17 -36.55 -20.70
N GLN A 31 -27.41 -37.65 -21.42
CA GLN A 31 -28.29 -38.70 -20.95
C GLN A 31 -27.76 -39.35 -19.67
N LEU A 32 -26.46 -39.68 -19.63
CA LEU A 32 -25.81 -40.29 -18.48
C LEU A 32 -25.84 -39.39 -17.24
N LEU A 33 -25.52 -38.10 -17.39
CA LEU A 33 -25.48 -37.13 -16.28
C LEU A 33 -26.88 -36.82 -15.69
N ARG A 34 -27.94 -36.91 -16.50
CA ARG A 34 -29.33 -36.67 -16.07
C ARG A 34 -30.01 -37.88 -15.42
N THR A 35 -29.44 -39.07 -15.55
CA THR A 35 -30.00 -40.27 -14.90
C THR A 35 -30.02 -40.15 -13.37
N LYS A 36 -30.82 -40.98 -12.68
CA LYS A 36 -30.86 -41.04 -11.20
C LYS A 36 -29.76 -41.93 -10.59
N ASP A 37 -29.09 -42.72 -11.43
CA ASP A 37 -28.11 -43.73 -11.03
C ASP A 37 -26.71 -43.09 -10.94
N ASP A 38 -26.11 -43.14 -9.76
CA ASP A 38 -24.82 -42.50 -9.51
C ASP A 38 -23.65 -43.17 -10.21
N THR A 39 -23.72 -44.48 -10.48
CA THR A 39 -22.71 -45.17 -11.27
C THR A 39 -22.75 -44.67 -12.72
N LYS A 40 -23.94 -44.50 -13.29
CA LYS A 40 -24.09 -43.93 -14.65
C LYS A 40 -23.65 -42.49 -14.73
N ARG A 41 -23.95 -41.68 -13.70
CA ARG A 41 -23.45 -40.30 -13.62
C ARG A 41 -21.93 -40.24 -13.49
N PHE A 42 -21.33 -41.15 -12.74
CA PHE A 42 -19.88 -41.23 -12.59
C PHE A 42 -19.20 -41.56 -13.92
N VAL A 43 -19.71 -42.57 -14.65
CA VAL A 43 -19.25 -42.87 -16.02
C VAL A 43 -19.45 -41.67 -16.95
N GLY A 44 -20.60 -40.98 -16.85
CA GLY A 44 -20.86 -39.75 -17.59
C GLY A 44 -19.84 -38.64 -17.33
N LEU A 45 -19.41 -38.45 -16.08
CA LEU A 45 -18.35 -37.48 -15.72
C LEU A 45 -16.98 -37.88 -16.28
N ALA A 46 -16.63 -39.16 -16.21
CA ALA A 46 -15.36 -39.65 -16.73
C ALA A 46 -15.29 -39.49 -18.27
N MET A 47 -16.39 -39.80 -18.96
CA MET A 47 -16.53 -39.57 -20.39
C MET A 47 -16.47 -38.08 -20.72
N LEU A 48 -17.18 -37.23 -19.98
CA LEU A 48 -17.17 -35.79 -20.16
C LEU A 48 -15.75 -35.21 -20.06
N LYS A 49 -15.01 -35.59 -19.01
CA LYS A 49 -13.63 -35.16 -18.79
C LYS A 49 -12.73 -35.60 -19.94
N SER A 50 -12.84 -36.86 -20.36
CA SER A 50 -12.06 -37.39 -21.50
C SER A 50 -12.37 -36.66 -22.81
N VAL A 51 -13.62 -36.34 -23.10
CA VAL A 51 -14.01 -35.60 -24.31
C VAL A 51 -13.50 -34.16 -24.26
N LEU A 52 -13.67 -33.48 -23.12
CA LEU A 52 -13.13 -32.13 -22.95
C LEU A 52 -11.60 -32.12 -23.05
N ASP A 53 -10.90 -33.15 -22.60
CA ASP A 53 -9.44 -33.25 -22.72
C ASP A 53 -8.91 -33.40 -24.13
N ASN A 54 -9.68 -34.05 -25.02
CA ASN A 54 -9.21 -34.45 -26.34
C ASN A 54 -9.81 -33.62 -27.49
N SER A 55 -10.86 -32.83 -27.25
CA SER A 55 -11.51 -32.01 -28.30
C SER A 55 -11.36 -30.51 -28.02
N PRO A 56 -10.28 -29.84 -28.51
CA PRO A 56 -10.07 -28.40 -28.32
C PRO A 56 -11.17 -27.55 -28.95
N GLN A 57 -11.74 -27.99 -30.08
CA GLN A 57 -12.86 -27.31 -30.75
C GLN A 57 -14.11 -27.22 -29.85
N LEU A 58 -14.35 -28.23 -29.02
CA LEU A 58 -15.46 -28.25 -28.07
C LEU A 58 -15.25 -27.29 -26.90
N ARG A 59 -13.99 -27.03 -26.52
CA ARG A 59 -13.65 -26.07 -25.46
C ARG A 59 -13.92 -24.63 -25.87
N GLU A 60 -13.83 -24.35 -27.16
CA GLU A 60 -14.10 -23.03 -27.74
C GLU A 60 -15.60 -22.77 -27.94
N ASP A 61 -16.43 -23.82 -27.96
CA ASP A 61 -17.89 -23.71 -28.04
C ASP A 61 -18.51 -23.43 -26.65
N GLN A 62 -18.63 -22.16 -26.32
CA GLN A 62 -19.18 -21.68 -25.06
C GLN A 62 -20.61 -22.17 -24.80
N GLN A 63 -21.45 -22.31 -25.83
CA GLN A 63 -22.85 -22.76 -25.64
C GLN A 63 -22.90 -24.23 -25.24
N VAL A 64 -22.09 -25.06 -25.88
CA VAL A 64 -22.01 -26.49 -25.56
C VAL A 64 -21.40 -26.71 -24.17
N VAL A 65 -20.35 -25.98 -23.80
CA VAL A 65 -19.75 -26.04 -22.45
C VAL A 65 -20.78 -25.66 -21.38
N GLN A 66 -21.54 -24.57 -21.57
CA GLN A 66 -22.61 -24.17 -20.64
C GLN A 66 -23.72 -25.22 -20.55
N ALA A 67 -24.14 -25.81 -21.68
CA ALA A 67 -25.15 -26.86 -21.69
C ALA A 67 -24.69 -28.11 -20.93
N LEU A 68 -23.44 -28.53 -21.13
CA LEU A 68 -22.82 -29.65 -20.42
C LEU A 68 -22.72 -29.36 -18.92
N TRP A 69 -22.24 -28.17 -18.54
CA TRP A 69 -22.19 -27.73 -17.15
C TRP A 69 -23.58 -27.78 -16.52
N SER A 70 -24.61 -27.23 -17.18
CA SER A 70 -25.99 -27.22 -16.67
C SER A 70 -26.55 -28.61 -16.35
N SER A 71 -26.07 -29.63 -17.06
CA SER A 71 -26.54 -31.02 -16.91
C SER A 71 -25.91 -31.78 -15.74
N ILE A 72 -24.83 -31.25 -15.14
CA ILE A 72 -24.20 -31.84 -13.96
C ILE A 72 -25.01 -31.50 -12.71
N SER A 73 -25.31 -32.49 -11.87
CA SER A 73 -26.02 -32.29 -10.60
C SER A 73 -25.07 -31.79 -9.51
N ALA A 74 -25.37 -30.62 -8.93
CA ALA A 74 -24.60 -30.06 -7.80
C ALA A 74 -24.56 -31.02 -6.59
N LYS A 75 -25.71 -31.62 -6.24
CA LYS A 75 -25.81 -32.60 -5.15
C LYS A 75 -25.00 -33.88 -5.41
N PHE A 76 -24.77 -34.21 -6.68
CA PHE A 76 -23.91 -35.35 -7.02
C PHE A 76 -22.44 -35.00 -6.80
N LEU A 77 -21.98 -33.82 -7.25
CA LEU A 77 -20.64 -33.33 -6.96
C LEU A 77 -20.38 -33.23 -5.45
N ASP A 78 -21.33 -32.69 -4.67
CA ASP A 78 -21.21 -32.63 -3.20
C ASP A 78 -20.96 -34.00 -2.57
N ARG A 79 -21.59 -35.05 -3.10
CA ARG A 79 -21.41 -36.43 -2.60
C ARG A 79 -20.06 -37.01 -3.00
N LEU A 80 -19.59 -36.75 -4.21
CA LEU A 80 -18.25 -37.19 -4.65
C LEU A 80 -17.15 -36.57 -3.79
N LEU A 81 -17.21 -35.25 -3.57
CA LEU A 81 -16.28 -34.54 -2.69
C LEU A 81 -16.31 -35.15 -1.27
N LYS A 82 -17.49 -35.24 -0.64
CA LYS A 82 -17.64 -35.80 0.72
C LYS A 82 -17.19 -37.25 0.88
N THR A 83 -17.22 -38.04 -0.19
CA THR A 83 -16.89 -39.47 -0.14
C THR A 83 -15.38 -39.67 -0.08
N GLY A 84 -14.59 -38.82 -0.76
CA GLY A 84 -13.13 -38.88 -0.73
C GLY A 84 -12.47 -38.07 0.39
N SER A 85 -13.15 -37.11 1.01
CA SER A 85 -12.60 -36.25 2.07
C SER A 85 -12.52 -36.87 3.48
N LYS A 86 -12.57 -38.21 3.64
CA LYS A 86 -12.62 -38.85 4.97
C LYS A 86 -11.35 -39.65 5.27
N PRO A 87 -10.82 -39.61 6.51
CA PRO A 87 -9.62 -40.36 6.89
C PRO A 87 -9.81 -41.89 6.81
N SER A 88 -11.05 -42.39 6.90
CA SER A 88 -11.38 -43.81 6.80
C SER A 88 -11.45 -44.35 5.35
N SER A 89 -11.26 -43.51 4.33
CA SER A 89 -11.28 -43.94 2.92
C SER A 89 -9.89 -44.28 2.40
N SER A 90 -9.26 -45.32 2.95
CA SER A 90 -8.12 -45.99 2.31
C SER A 90 -8.51 -46.71 1.00
N ASN A 91 -9.78 -46.64 0.62
CA ASN A 91 -10.35 -47.28 -0.55
C ASN A 91 -10.04 -46.45 -1.80
N GLN A 92 -9.23 -47.00 -2.72
CA GLN A 92 -8.77 -46.33 -3.95
C GLN A 92 -9.93 -45.72 -4.74
N THR A 93 -11.07 -46.41 -4.82
CA THR A 93 -12.26 -45.96 -5.55
C THR A 93 -12.82 -44.64 -5.01
N ALA A 94 -12.70 -44.36 -3.71
CA ALA A 94 -13.16 -43.09 -3.13
C ALA A 94 -12.23 -41.92 -3.49
N LYS A 95 -10.93 -42.19 -3.65
CA LYS A 95 -9.96 -41.21 -4.13
C LYS A 95 -10.16 -40.91 -5.61
N ASP A 96 -10.34 -41.95 -6.44
CA ASP A 96 -10.64 -41.78 -7.86
C ASP A 96 -11.93 -40.95 -8.08
N MET A 97 -12.91 -41.09 -7.18
CA MET A 97 -14.14 -40.28 -7.19
C MET A 97 -13.90 -38.80 -6.87
N LEU A 98 -13.04 -38.52 -5.89
CA LEU A 98 -12.64 -37.16 -5.53
C LEU A 98 -11.83 -36.52 -6.65
N ASP A 99 -10.80 -37.21 -7.13
CA ASP A 99 -9.88 -36.74 -8.17
C ASP A 99 -10.66 -36.40 -9.45
N LEU A 100 -11.61 -37.25 -9.86
CA LEU A 100 -12.47 -36.95 -11.01
C LEU A 100 -13.37 -35.73 -10.76
N ALA A 101 -13.97 -35.59 -9.58
CA ALA A 101 -14.84 -34.47 -9.27
C ALA A 101 -14.07 -33.13 -9.25
N VAL A 102 -12.88 -33.12 -8.65
CA VAL A 102 -11.97 -31.96 -8.63
C VAL A 102 -11.50 -31.63 -10.04
N SER A 103 -11.06 -32.62 -10.82
CA SER A 103 -10.59 -32.41 -12.19
C SER A 103 -11.69 -31.82 -13.09
N VAL A 104 -12.93 -32.28 -12.94
CA VAL A 104 -14.09 -31.70 -13.65
C VAL A 104 -14.34 -30.26 -13.21
N LEU A 105 -14.35 -29.97 -11.90
CA LEU A 105 -14.53 -28.60 -11.40
C LEU A 105 -13.43 -27.66 -11.91
N HIS A 106 -12.18 -28.09 -11.86
CA HIS A 106 -11.02 -27.36 -12.37
C HIS A 106 -11.17 -27.04 -13.87
N THR A 107 -11.56 -28.04 -14.66
CA THR A 107 -11.78 -27.87 -16.10
C THR A 107 -12.89 -26.86 -16.39
N PHE A 108 -14.03 -26.95 -15.68
CA PHE A 108 -15.15 -26.03 -15.91
C PHE A 108 -14.86 -24.61 -15.42
N ILE A 109 -14.05 -24.40 -14.38
CA ILE A 109 -13.63 -23.05 -13.96
C ILE A 109 -12.80 -22.35 -15.05
N ALA A 110 -11.98 -23.11 -15.77
CA ALA A 110 -11.17 -22.57 -16.87
C ALA A 110 -11.99 -22.30 -18.14
N LEU A 111 -13.04 -23.09 -18.41
CA LEU A 111 -13.83 -23.00 -19.64
C LEU A 111 -15.09 -22.12 -19.53
N LEU A 112 -15.66 -21.97 -18.33
CA LEU A 112 -16.85 -21.15 -18.14
C LEU A 112 -16.51 -19.65 -18.14
N PRO A 113 -17.46 -18.79 -18.55
CA PRO A 113 -17.31 -17.34 -18.43
C PRO A 113 -17.09 -16.93 -16.99
N GLU A 114 -16.38 -15.82 -16.78
CA GLU A 114 -16.06 -15.34 -15.43
C GLU A 114 -17.30 -15.06 -14.59
N GLU A 115 -18.39 -14.60 -15.21
CA GLU A 115 -19.69 -14.36 -14.58
C GLU A 115 -20.26 -15.62 -13.90
N SER A 116 -20.01 -16.80 -14.49
CA SER A 116 -20.50 -18.07 -13.95
C SER A 116 -19.75 -18.50 -12.68
N ARG A 117 -18.54 -17.98 -12.42
CA ARG A 117 -17.74 -18.34 -11.23
C ARG A 117 -18.43 -17.92 -9.92
N GLY A 118 -19.27 -16.88 -9.96
CA GLY A 118 -20.06 -16.42 -8.82
C GLY A 118 -21.34 -17.22 -8.55
N GLU A 119 -21.70 -18.19 -9.41
CA GLU A 119 -22.93 -18.98 -9.27
C GLU A 119 -22.88 -19.92 -8.05
N VAL A 120 -24.02 -20.06 -7.36
CA VAL A 120 -24.21 -20.98 -6.23
C VAL A 120 -23.81 -22.42 -6.56
N LYS A 121 -23.88 -22.80 -7.84
CA LYS A 121 -23.48 -24.13 -8.29
C LYS A 121 -21.98 -24.39 -8.07
N LEU A 122 -21.12 -23.39 -8.24
CA LEU A 122 -19.68 -23.47 -7.98
C LEU A 122 -19.34 -23.08 -6.54
N THR A 123 -19.81 -21.92 -6.08
CA THR A 123 -19.46 -21.39 -4.74
C THR A 123 -19.96 -22.29 -3.61
N GLY A 124 -21.10 -22.96 -3.79
CA GLY A 124 -21.62 -23.92 -2.82
C GLY A 124 -20.75 -25.18 -2.60
N ARG A 125 -19.71 -25.40 -3.41
CA ARG A 125 -18.78 -26.54 -3.24
C ARG A 125 -17.50 -26.17 -2.49
N ILE A 126 -17.27 -24.88 -2.20
CA ILE A 126 -16.09 -24.39 -1.49
C ILE A 126 -15.88 -25.15 -0.16
N PRO A 127 -16.90 -25.36 0.71
CA PRO A 127 -16.70 -26.13 1.94
C PRO A 127 -16.26 -27.58 1.70
N GLY A 128 -16.76 -28.23 0.64
CA GLY A 128 -16.38 -29.59 0.29
C GLY A 128 -14.94 -29.69 -0.21
N LEU A 129 -14.51 -28.68 -0.96
CA LEU A 129 -13.15 -28.56 -1.49
C LEU A 129 -12.13 -28.32 -0.37
N VAL A 130 -12.41 -27.40 0.58
CA VAL A 130 -11.54 -27.14 1.73
C VAL A 130 -11.34 -28.41 2.56
N ASN A 131 -12.42 -29.14 2.87
CA ASN A 131 -12.34 -30.39 3.62
C ASN A 131 -11.55 -31.52 2.91
N ALA A 132 -11.39 -31.44 1.59
CA ALA A 132 -10.68 -32.46 0.82
C ALA A 132 -9.14 -32.29 0.86
N LEU A 133 -8.63 -31.11 1.19
CA LEU A 133 -7.21 -30.72 1.05
C LEU A 133 -6.23 -31.67 1.76
N LEU A 134 -6.53 -32.08 2.98
CA LEU A 134 -5.62 -32.90 3.80
C LEU A 134 -5.61 -34.39 3.42
N TYR A 135 -6.59 -34.84 2.63
CA TYR A 135 -6.79 -36.26 2.33
C TYR A 135 -6.62 -36.60 0.84
N SER A 136 -6.38 -35.60 0.00
CA SER A 136 -6.11 -35.73 -1.43
C SER A 136 -4.64 -36.04 -1.75
N SER A 137 -4.38 -36.50 -2.98
CA SER A 137 -3.02 -36.57 -3.53
C SER A 137 -2.48 -35.16 -3.77
N ASN A 138 -1.15 -34.97 -3.81
CA ASN A 138 -0.54 -33.65 -4.07
C ASN A 138 -1.05 -32.98 -5.35
N GLU A 139 -1.25 -33.76 -6.43
CA GLU A 139 -1.79 -33.25 -7.69
C GLU A 139 -3.23 -32.75 -7.54
N THR A 140 -4.05 -33.51 -6.81
CA THR A 140 -5.45 -33.12 -6.55
C THR A 140 -5.53 -31.94 -5.59
N THR A 141 -4.65 -31.86 -4.58
CA THR A 141 -4.53 -30.70 -3.69
C THR A 141 -4.21 -29.43 -4.49
N ASN A 142 -3.28 -29.49 -5.44
CA ASN A 142 -2.97 -28.34 -6.31
C ASN A 142 -4.17 -27.91 -7.15
N GLN A 143 -4.91 -28.86 -7.73
CA GLN A 143 -6.14 -28.55 -8.48
C GLN A 143 -7.22 -27.95 -7.58
N ILE A 144 -7.40 -28.47 -6.35
CA ILE A 144 -8.32 -27.91 -5.37
C ILE A 144 -7.95 -26.45 -5.07
N LEU A 145 -6.67 -26.15 -4.83
CA LEU A 145 -6.22 -24.80 -4.52
C LEU A 145 -6.41 -23.84 -5.69
N GLN A 146 -6.16 -24.27 -6.93
CA GLN A 146 -6.43 -23.46 -8.14
C GLN A 146 -7.92 -23.17 -8.33
N VAL A 147 -8.78 -24.16 -8.08
CA VAL A 147 -10.24 -24.01 -8.06
C VAL A 147 -10.65 -23.01 -6.99
N LEU A 148 -10.19 -23.19 -5.74
CA LEU A 148 -10.51 -22.32 -4.63
C LEU A 148 -10.04 -20.89 -4.86
N HIS A 149 -8.83 -20.70 -5.40
CA HIS A 149 -8.28 -19.39 -5.74
C HIS A 149 -9.18 -18.66 -6.72
N SER A 150 -9.54 -19.31 -7.83
CA SER A 150 -10.41 -18.75 -8.87
C SER A 150 -11.79 -18.36 -8.34
N LEU A 151 -12.35 -19.13 -7.40
CA LEU A 151 -13.62 -18.81 -6.78
C LEU A 151 -13.49 -17.68 -5.74
N ALA A 152 -12.45 -17.70 -4.91
CA ALA A 152 -12.16 -16.68 -3.91
C ALA A 152 -11.87 -15.30 -4.52
N SER A 153 -11.41 -15.24 -5.77
CA SER A 153 -11.27 -14.00 -6.53
C SER A 153 -12.61 -13.33 -6.88
N THR A 154 -13.75 -13.98 -6.67
CA THR A 154 -15.09 -13.39 -6.85
C THR A 154 -15.71 -13.00 -5.50
N PRO A 155 -16.57 -11.95 -5.44
CA PRO A 155 -17.23 -11.55 -4.19
C PRO A 155 -18.05 -12.68 -3.54
N ASN A 156 -18.83 -13.42 -4.34
CA ASN A 156 -19.66 -14.52 -3.85
C ASN A 156 -18.83 -15.70 -3.32
N GLY A 157 -17.72 -16.04 -4.01
CA GLY A 157 -16.84 -17.11 -3.57
C GLY A 157 -16.04 -16.73 -2.32
N ALA A 158 -15.57 -15.48 -2.23
CA ALA A 158 -14.94 -14.94 -1.04
C ALA A 158 -15.88 -15.02 0.18
N HIS A 159 -17.14 -14.58 0.01
CA HIS A 159 -18.16 -14.67 1.06
C HIS A 159 -18.40 -16.11 1.51
N ALA A 160 -18.55 -17.04 0.56
CA ALA A 160 -18.74 -18.46 0.86
C ALA A 160 -17.54 -19.10 1.57
N LEU A 161 -16.31 -18.65 1.28
CA LEU A 161 -15.10 -19.14 1.95
C LEU A 161 -15.01 -18.63 3.38
N VAL A 162 -15.24 -17.34 3.62
CA VAL A 162 -15.18 -16.75 4.97
C VAL A 162 -16.24 -17.36 5.91
N GLN A 163 -17.36 -17.81 5.37
CA GLN A 163 -18.41 -18.48 6.14
C GLN A 163 -18.06 -19.91 6.60
N ILE A 164 -16.96 -20.48 6.12
CA ILE A 164 -16.50 -21.80 6.59
C ILE A 164 -16.10 -21.69 8.06
N GLU A 165 -16.65 -22.59 8.89
CA GLU A 165 -16.35 -22.63 10.33
C GLU A 165 -14.94 -23.15 10.62
N ASP A 166 -14.47 -24.15 9.85
CA ASP A 166 -13.16 -24.77 10.03
C ASP A 166 -12.26 -24.56 8.80
N LEU A 167 -11.32 -23.62 8.91
CA LEU A 167 -10.29 -23.35 7.90
C LEU A 167 -8.97 -24.10 8.18
N THR A 168 -8.93 -24.96 9.20
CA THR A 168 -7.72 -25.74 9.56
C THR A 168 -7.16 -26.56 8.39
N PRO A 169 -7.96 -27.20 7.52
CA PRO A 169 -7.43 -27.90 6.34
C PRO A 169 -6.62 -27.01 5.41
N LEU A 170 -6.98 -25.72 5.32
CA LEU A 170 -6.30 -24.75 4.46
C LEU A 170 -5.02 -24.22 5.13
N THR A 171 -5.06 -23.97 6.44
CA THR A 171 -3.90 -23.46 7.20
C THR A 171 -2.84 -24.53 7.44
N GLU A 172 -3.23 -25.80 7.62
CA GLU A 172 -2.30 -26.94 7.74
C GLU A 172 -1.66 -27.33 6.40
N ALA A 173 -2.37 -27.14 5.28
CA ALA A 173 -1.80 -27.40 3.96
C ALA A 173 -0.78 -26.32 3.52
N ALA A 174 -0.89 -25.10 4.06
CA ALA A 174 -0.12 -23.94 3.62
C ALA A 174 1.42 -24.08 3.65
N PRO A 175 2.06 -24.71 4.66
CA PRO A 175 3.51 -24.92 4.64
C PRO A 175 4.01 -25.78 3.48
N ALA A 176 3.19 -26.74 3.01
CA ALA A 176 3.51 -27.61 1.89
C ALA A 176 3.03 -27.05 0.54
N HIS A 177 1.95 -26.26 0.55
CA HIS A 177 1.30 -25.69 -0.62
C HIS A 177 1.04 -24.19 -0.42
N PRO A 178 1.98 -23.30 -0.82
CA PRO A 178 1.86 -21.85 -0.62
C PRO A 178 0.58 -21.23 -1.21
N ASP A 179 0.02 -21.79 -2.28
CA ASP A 179 -1.22 -21.32 -2.92
C ASP A 179 -2.41 -21.24 -1.95
N ALA A 180 -2.41 -22.03 -0.87
CA ALA A 180 -3.43 -21.95 0.18
C ALA A 180 -3.49 -20.56 0.84
N MET A 181 -2.35 -19.88 0.96
CA MET A 181 -2.28 -18.52 1.50
C MET A 181 -2.83 -17.50 0.50
N ASP A 182 -2.63 -17.69 -0.80
CA ASP A 182 -3.25 -16.82 -1.80
C ASP A 182 -4.79 -16.96 -1.81
N VAL A 183 -5.31 -18.19 -1.67
CA VAL A 183 -6.76 -18.42 -1.48
C VAL A 183 -7.29 -17.59 -0.31
N LEU A 184 -6.63 -17.64 0.85
CA LEU A 184 -7.00 -16.86 2.04
C LEU A 184 -6.92 -15.35 1.76
N ARG A 185 -5.83 -14.89 1.14
CA ARG A 185 -5.60 -13.46 0.81
C ARG A 185 -6.73 -12.90 -0.02
N PHE A 186 -7.05 -13.54 -1.14
CA PHE A 186 -8.09 -13.06 -2.05
C PHE A 186 -9.48 -13.12 -1.39
N ALA A 187 -9.78 -14.19 -0.65
CA ALA A 187 -11.05 -14.29 0.06
C ALA A 187 -11.23 -13.16 1.09
N TRP A 188 -10.19 -12.84 1.87
CA TRP A 188 -10.27 -11.78 2.87
C TRP A 188 -10.36 -10.40 2.24
N LEU A 189 -9.50 -10.07 1.27
CA LEU A 189 -9.50 -8.75 0.62
C LEU A 189 -10.83 -8.47 -0.09
N ASN A 190 -11.38 -9.44 -0.82
CA ASN A 190 -12.68 -9.29 -1.46
C ASN A 190 -13.82 -9.18 -0.44
N SER A 191 -13.73 -9.90 0.68
CA SER A 191 -14.74 -9.80 1.75
C SER A 191 -14.67 -8.47 2.49
N MET A 192 -13.50 -7.86 2.66
CA MET A 192 -13.36 -6.55 3.31
C MET A 192 -14.18 -5.45 2.62
N THR A 193 -14.42 -5.56 1.31
CA THR A 193 -15.19 -4.59 0.53
C THR A 193 -16.70 -4.86 0.52
N THR A 194 -17.14 -6.09 0.78
CA THR A 194 -18.54 -6.53 0.56
C THR A 194 -19.23 -7.07 1.81
N PHE A 195 -18.49 -7.45 2.85
CA PHE A 195 -19.03 -8.14 4.01
C PHE A 195 -19.66 -7.15 5.01
N GLU A 196 -20.94 -7.34 5.30
CA GLU A 196 -21.73 -6.42 6.13
C GLU A 196 -21.24 -6.35 7.59
N ASN A 197 -20.86 -7.49 8.18
CA ASN A 197 -20.41 -7.56 9.57
C ASN A 197 -18.88 -7.57 9.67
N LYS A 198 -18.28 -6.37 9.58
CA LYS A 198 -16.83 -6.18 9.70
C LYS A 198 -16.21 -6.79 10.97
N ARG A 199 -16.95 -6.83 12.09
CA ARG A 199 -16.46 -7.38 13.36
C ARG A 199 -16.34 -8.90 13.32
N ASP A 200 -17.32 -9.59 12.76
CA ASP A 200 -17.27 -11.05 12.58
C ASP A 200 -16.14 -11.44 11.61
N LEU A 201 -15.99 -10.70 10.51
CA LEU A 201 -14.88 -10.89 9.58
C LEU A 201 -13.51 -10.72 10.27
N SER A 202 -13.36 -9.69 11.10
CA SER A 202 -12.15 -9.45 11.89
C SER A 202 -11.78 -10.65 12.78
N THR A 203 -12.76 -11.21 13.51
CA THR A 203 -12.55 -12.38 14.38
C THR A 203 -12.15 -13.61 13.58
N ARG A 204 -12.80 -13.88 12.45
CA ARG A 204 -12.48 -15.02 11.57
C ARG A 204 -11.07 -14.92 10.98
N ILE A 205 -10.66 -13.71 10.57
CA ILE A 205 -9.29 -13.46 10.08
C ILE A 205 -8.28 -13.72 11.20
N ASP A 206 -8.54 -13.24 12.42
CA ASP A 206 -7.63 -13.44 13.56
C ASP A 206 -7.47 -14.93 13.91
N GLU A 207 -8.56 -15.69 13.96
CA GLU A 207 -8.54 -17.14 14.23
C GLU A 207 -7.77 -17.90 13.14
N ALA A 208 -8.01 -17.59 11.87
CA ALA A 208 -7.33 -18.22 10.76
C ALA A 208 -5.83 -17.85 10.70
N LEU A 209 -5.46 -16.59 10.96
CA LEU A 209 -4.06 -16.17 11.08
C LEU A 209 -3.35 -16.85 12.25
N GLN A 210 -4.03 -16.98 13.40
CA GLN A 210 -3.50 -17.68 14.55
C GLN A 210 -3.22 -19.16 14.25
N SER A 211 -4.13 -19.83 13.55
CA SER A 211 -3.95 -21.19 13.06
C SER A 211 -2.79 -21.28 12.04
N LEU A 212 -2.78 -20.40 11.04
CA LEU A 212 -1.73 -20.35 10.02
C LEU A 212 -0.33 -20.16 10.63
N VAL A 213 -0.17 -19.19 11.53
CA VAL A 213 1.12 -18.95 12.22
C VAL A 213 1.56 -20.19 13.01
N SER A 214 0.62 -20.93 13.61
CA SER A 214 0.94 -22.16 14.32
C SER A 214 1.42 -23.27 13.39
N SER A 215 0.83 -23.42 12.19
CA SER A 215 1.20 -24.42 11.19
C SER A 215 2.63 -24.24 10.65
N PHE A 216 3.15 -23.01 10.67
CA PHE A 216 4.53 -22.71 10.24
C PHE A 216 5.58 -22.90 11.35
N THR A 217 5.18 -23.38 12.54
CA THR A 217 6.13 -23.66 13.63
C THR A 217 7.15 -24.72 13.20
N GLY A 218 8.44 -24.38 13.29
CA GLY A 218 9.55 -25.28 12.89
C GLY A 218 10.00 -25.12 11.43
N THR A 219 9.34 -24.28 10.64
CA THR A 219 9.81 -23.86 9.30
C THR A 219 10.76 -22.66 9.39
N ASP A 220 11.30 -22.23 8.25
CA ASP A 220 12.07 -20.98 8.12
C ASP A 220 11.20 -19.71 8.11
N ALA A 221 9.87 -19.88 8.07
CA ALA A 221 8.84 -18.85 8.03
C ALA A 221 8.91 -17.87 6.83
N VAL A 222 9.76 -18.11 5.82
CA VAL A 222 9.95 -17.17 4.70
C VAL A 222 8.64 -16.94 3.95
N THR A 223 7.96 -18.03 3.57
CA THR A 223 6.68 -17.97 2.83
C THR A 223 5.57 -17.31 3.64
N LEU A 224 5.51 -17.56 4.95
CA LEU A 224 4.55 -16.92 5.86
C LEU A 224 4.77 -15.40 5.93
N LEU A 225 6.03 -14.97 6.08
CA LEU A 225 6.37 -13.55 6.16
C LEU A 225 6.09 -12.83 4.84
N GLU A 226 6.37 -13.46 3.70
CA GLU A 226 6.03 -12.91 2.38
C GLU A 226 4.52 -12.73 2.21
N PHE A 227 3.73 -13.73 2.62
CA PHE A 227 2.27 -13.63 2.65
C PHE A 227 1.78 -12.48 3.54
N LEU A 228 2.26 -12.39 4.79
CA LEU A 228 1.86 -11.33 5.72
C LEU A 228 2.25 -9.93 5.19
N GLY A 229 3.44 -9.80 4.61
CA GLY A 229 3.92 -8.57 3.98
C GLY A 229 3.10 -8.13 2.76
N ALA A 230 2.42 -9.06 2.08
CA ALA A 230 1.50 -8.77 0.98
C ALA A 230 0.07 -8.48 1.46
N PHE A 231 -0.47 -9.33 2.34
CA PHE A 231 -1.85 -9.21 2.83
C PHE A 231 -2.05 -7.95 3.67
N LEU A 232 -1.22 -7.73 4.71
CA LEU A 232 -1.43 -6.64 5.66
C LEU A 232 -1.31 -5.25 5.01
N ARG A 233 -0.49 -5.11 3.97
CA ARG A 233 -0.36 -3.86 3.20
C ARG A 233 -1.65 -3.49 2.44
N GLN A 234 -2.41 -4.50 2.01
CA GLN A 234 -3.62 -4.31 1.19
C GLN A 234 -4.90 -4.32 2.04
N ALA A 235 -4.81 -4.80 3.28
CA ALA A 235 -5.95 -4.94 4.17
C ALA A 235 -6.48 -3.58 4.67
N ASP A 236 -7.80 -3.48 4.81
CA ASP A 236 -8.44 -2.36 5.50
C ASP A 236 -8.10 -2.43 7.00
N ALA A 237 -7.32 -1.47 7.48
CA ALA A 237 -6.89 -1.37 8.88
C ALA A 237 -8.07 -1.33 9.87
N THR A 238 -9.26 -0.91 9.44
CA THR A 238 -10.46 -0.90 10.29
C THR A 238 -11.05 -2.29 10.55
N ILE A 239 -10.66 -3.29 9.75
CA ILE A 239 -11.13 -4.68 9.84
C ILE A 239 -10.09 -5.57 10.52
N LEU A 240 -8.82 -5.16 10.55
CA LEU A 240 -7.77 -5.93 11.21
C LEU A 240 -7.99 -6.04 12.72
N PRO A 241 -7.63 -7.17 13.34
CA PRO A 241 -7.79 -7.36 14.78
C PRO A 241 -6.88 -6.43 15.57
N ALA A 242 -7.41 -5.62 16.49
CA ALA A 242 -6.61 -4.60 17.18
C ALA A 242 -5.45 -5.16 18.04
N ASN A 243 -5.60 -6.35 18.64
CA ASN A 243 -4.62 -6.94 19.56
C ASN A 243 -4.38 -8.43 19.25
N PRO A 244 -3.69 -8.76 18.14
CA PRO A 244 -3.51 -10.13 17.71
C PRO A 244 -2.50 -10.88 18.58
N LYS A 245 -2.85 -12.09 19.04
CA LYS A 245 -1.97 -12.94 19.87
C LYS A 245 -0.80 -13.51 19.06
N TRP A 246 -0.99 -13.72 17.76
CA TRP A 246 0.03 -14.27 16.86
C TRP A 246 1.16 -13.29 16.54
N LEU A 247 1.00 -11.99 16.79
CA LEU A 247 1.99 -10.96 16.47
C LEU A 247 3.36 -11.22 17.10
N LYS A 248 3.39 -11.64 18.37
CA LYS A 248 4.64 -11.97 19.07
C LYS A 248 5.36 -13.17 18.45
N ALA A 249 4.60 -14.17 18.00
CA ALA A 249 5.18 -15.35 17.34
C ALA A 249 5.78 -14.98 15.98
N VAL A 250 5.14 -14.09 15.22
CA VAL A 250 5.66 -13.58 13.95
C VAL A 250 6.91 -12.71 14.17
N ALA A 251 6.91 -11.82 15.17
CA ALA A 251 8.10 -11.05 15.53
C ALA A 251 9.29 -11.95 15.92
N ALA A 252 9.04 -13.03 16.67
CA ALA A 252 10.05 -14.03 17.00
C ALA A 252 10.57 -14.78 15.76
N ALA A 253 9.71 -15.06 14.77
CA ALA A 253 10.12 -15.64 13.49
C ALA A 253 11.04 -14.70 12.69
N ILE A 254 10.71 -13.39 12.66
CA ILE A 254 11.57 -12.35 12.06
C ILE A 254 12.92 -12.32 12.77
N LYS A 255 12.95 -12.28 14.12
CA LYS A 255 14.20 -12.30 14.90
C LYS A 255 15.07 -13.52 14.59
N ARG A 256 14.46 -14.71 14.52
CA ARG A 256 15.17 -15.94 14.14
C ARG A 256 15.77 -15.86 12.74
N LEU A 257 15.00 -15.38 11.76
CA LEU A 257 15.43 -15.30 10.36
C LEU A 257 16.55 -14.27 10.15
N VAL A 258 16.50 -13.16 10.87
CA VAL A 258 17.54 -12.11 10.83
C VAL A 258 18.86 -12.60 11.41
N THR A 259 18.81 -13.34 12.52
CA THR A 259 20.01 -13.86 13.19
C THR A 259 20.69 -15.02 12.45
N SER A 260 20.01 -15.70 11.52
CA SER A 260 20.50 -16.93 10.86
C SER A 260 21.33 -16.74 9.59
N ARG A 261 21.81 -15.52 9.28
CA ARG A 261 22.47 -15.14 8.00
C ARG A 261 21.56 -15.39 6.77
N PRO A 262 20.53 -14.55 6.58
CA PRO A 262 19.45 -14.83 5.65
C PRO A 262 19.85 -14.74 4.17
N ALA A 263 19.30 -15.65 3.36
CA ALA A 263 19.32 -15.57 1.90
C ALA A 263 18.61 -14.30 1.38
N PRO A 264 18.83 -13.87 0.12
CA PRO A 264 18.16 -12.69 -0.46
C PRO A 264 16.61 -12.73 -0.37
N GLN A 265 16.01 -13.91 -0.57
CA GLN A 265 14.56 -14.11 -0.44
C GLN A 265 14.08 -13.87 1.00
N ALA A 266 14.78 -14.45 1.97
CA ALA A 266 14.52 -14.23 3.39
C ALA A 266 14.64 -12.74 3.77
N ARG A 267 15.64 -12.02 3.22
CA ARG A 267 15.78 -10.56 3.38
C ARG A 267 14.57 -9.79 2.89
N SER A 268 14.08 -10.13 1.70
CA SER A 268 12.86 -9.53 1.16
C SER A 268 11.64 -9.79 2.05
N ALA A 269 11.45 -11.06 2.45
CA ALA A 269 10.31 -11.49 3.24
C ALA A 269 10.24 -10.80 4.61
N TYR A 270 11.31 -10.82 5.41
CA TYR A 270 11.27 -10.16 6.72
C TYR A 270 11.17 -8.64 6.60
N THR A 271 11.80 -8.02 5.60
CA THR A 271 11.75 -6.55 5.46
C THR A 271 10.34 -6.09 5.14
N ASN A 272 9.68 -6.74 4.17
CA ASN A 272 8.30 -6.44 3.79
C ASN A 272 7.31 -6.76 4.92
N ALA A 273 7.49 -7.89 5.61
CA ALA A 273 6.66 -8.27 6.74
C ALA A 273 6.78 -7.29 7.91
N THR A 274 8.00 -6.89 8.29
CA THR A 274 8.23 -5.91 9.36
C THR A 274 7.54 -4.60 9.03
N ALA A 275 7.71 -4.07 7.82
CA ALA A 275 7.04 -2.84 7.39
C ALA A 275 5.51 -2.97 7.49
N ALA A 276 4.95 -4.06 6.96
CA ALA A 276 3.51 -4.27 6.96
C ALA A 276 2.93 -4.46 8.36
N LEU A 277 3.65 -5.11 9.28
CA LEU A 277 3.24 -5.26 10.68
C LEU A 277 3.25 -3.92 11.42
N LEU A 278 4.30 -3.11 11.22
CA LEU A 278 4.39 -1.79 11.85
C LEU A 278 3.31 -0.83 11.33
N GLN A 279 2.96 -0.92 10.05
CA GLN A 279 1.87 -0.13 9.45
C GLN A 279 0.49 -0.60 9.91
N ALA A 280 0.26 -1.92 9.98
CA ALA A 280 -1.02 -2.49 10.40
C ALA A 280 -1.27 -2.35 11.91
N TYR A 281 -0.22 -2.38 12.73
CA TYR A 281 -0.30 -2.40 14.19
C TYR A 281 0.66 -1.39 14.83
N PRO A 282 0.48 -0.07 14.58
CA PRO A 282 1.44 0.95 14.97
C PRO A 282 1.66 1.05 16.48
N SER A 283 0.69 0.65 17.31
CA SER A 283 0.81 0.68 18.78
C SER A 283 1.38 -0.60 19.39
N SER A 284 1.23 -1.76 18.74
CA SER A 284 1.55 -3.07 19.34
C SER A 284 2.69 -3.81 18.66
N ALA A 285 3.03 -3.49 17.41
CA ALA A 285 4.16 -4.08 16.69
C ALA A 285 5.55 -3.50 17.06
N PRO A 286 5.72 -2.20 17.36
CA PRO A 286 7.05 -1.66 17.68
C PRO A 286 7.71 -2.35 18.87
N ASN A 287 6.96 -2.60 19.95
CA ASN A 287 7.49 -3.22 21.16
C ASN A 287 8.17 -4.59 20.88
N PRO A 288 7.49 -5.62 20.33
CA PRO A 288 8.12 -6.90 20.04
C PRO A 288 9.18 -6.88 18.92
N LEU A 289 9.23 -5.84 18.09
CA LEU A 289 10.20 -5.72 16.97
C LEU A 289 11.43 -4.88 17.31
N PHE A 290 11.30 -3.93 18.22
CA PHE A 290 12.35 -2.97 18.56
C PHE A 290 12.85 -3.08 19.99
N THR A 291 12.14 -3.72 20.92
CA THR A 291 12.68 -3.95 22.26
C THR A 291 13.46 -5.25 22.34
N ASP A 292 14.53 -5.21 23.12
CA ASP A 292 15.35 -6.38 23.42
C ASP A 292 15.07 -6.92 24.82
N GLU A 293 15.17 -8.24 24.97
CA GLU A 293 15.22 -8.85 26.30
C GLU A 293 16.58 -8.51 26.93
N LYS A 294 16.58 -8.13 28.22
CA LYS A 294 17.75 -7.60 28.96
C LYS A 294 18.98 -8.53 28.99
N SER A 295 18.92 -9.73 28.42
CA SER A 295 19.99 -10.73 28.40
C SER A 295 20.77 -10.85 27.08
N ASP A 296 20.39 -10.12 26.02
CA ASP A 296 21.03 -10.30 24.71
C ASP A 296 22.30 -9.42 24.54
N ASP A 297 23.47 -10.06 24.38
CA ASP A 297 24.77 -9.40 24.12
C ASP A 297 24.77 -8.54 22.82
N LYS A 298 23.80 -8.74 21.94
CA LYS A 298 23.60 -7.97 20.70
C LYS A 298 22.12 -7.59 20.55
N PRO A 299 21.78 -6.30 20.67
CA PRO A 299 20.41 -5.84 20.50
C PRO A 299 19.86 -6.26 19.12
N PHE A 300 18.75 -6.99 19.07
CA PHE A 300 18.09 -7.42 17.84
C PHE A 300 17.67 -6.23 17.00
N ALA A 301 17.11 -5.19 17.63
CA ALA A 301 16.70 -3.97 16.93
C ALA A 301 17.89 -3.32 16.20
N TYR A 302 19.04 -3.25 16.86
CA TYR A 302 20.27 -2.76 16.24
C TYR A 302 20.64 -3.60 15.01
N LEU A 303 20.62 -4.93 15.11
CA LEU A 303 20.96 -5.82 14.01
C LEU A 303 19.99 -5.66 12.83
N LEU A 304 18.68 -5.62 13.10
CA LEU A 304 17.63 -5.48 12.10
C LEU A 304 17.81 -4.19 11.30
N ILE A 305 17.89 -3.05 12.00
CA ILE A 305 18.04 -1.74 11.37
C ILE A 305 19.37 -1.65 10.62
N ASN A 306 20.47 -2.12 11.21
CA ASN A 306 21.77 -2.09 10.54
C ASN A 306 21.80 -2.91 9.24
N LEU A 307 21.13 -4.07 9.19
CA LEU A 307 21.02 -4.86 7.96
C LEU A 307 20.20 -4.15 6.88
N MET A 308 19.11 -3.49 7.26
CA MET A 308 18.30 -2.69 6.33
C MET A 308 19.09 -1.50 5.77
N LEU A 309 19.86 -0.80 6.62
CA LEU A 309 20.74 0.29 6.21
C LEU A 309 21.83 -0.18 5.23
N ILE A 310 22.40 -1.37 5.46
CA ILE A 310 23.37 -1.98 4.53
C ILE A 310 22.68 -2.36 3.20
N ASP A 311 21.48 -2.93 3.27
CA ASP A 311 20.74 -3.33 2.07
C ASP A 311 20.41 -2.12 1.20
N ILE A 312 19.92 -1.03 1.78
CA ILE A 312 19.65 0.23 1.07
C ILE A 312 20.91 0.76 0.40
N ARG A 313 22.01 0.95 1.14
CA ARG A 313 23.25 1.51 0.60
C ARG A 313 23.86 0.67 -0.51
N SER A 314 23.75 -0.65 -0.42
CA SER A 314 24.26 -1.56 -1.46
C SER A 314 23.35 -1.69 -2.68
N SER A 315 22.06 -1.38 -2.54
CA SER A 315 21.04 -1.65 -3.55
C SER A 315 20.56 -0.41 -4.30
N ALA A 316 20.39 0.71 -3.61
CA ALA A 316 19.86 1.95 -4.17
C ALA A 316 20.66 2.43 -5.39
N PRO A 317 22.02 2.43 -5.40
CA PRO A 317 22.78 2.86 -6.56
C PRO A 317 22.49 2.05 -7.84
N THR A 318 22.12 0.76 -7.69
CA THR A 318 21.81 -0.12 -8.82
C THR A 318 20.35 -0.04 -9.30
N LEU A 319 19.50 0.69 -8.56
CA LEU A 319 18.06 0.68 -8.81
C LEU A 319 17.70 1.47 -10.08
N LEU A 320 18.45 2.53 -10.41
CA LEU A 320 18.28 3.28 -11.66
C LEU A 320 18.50 2.42 -12.89
N GLU A 321 19.53 1.56 -12.89
CA GLU A 321 19.82 0.65 -14.00
C GLU A 321 18.73 -0.42 -14.21
N LYS A 322 17.94 -0.67 -13.16
CA LYS A 322 16.90 -1.68 -13.17
C LYS A 322 15.52 -1.13 -13.49
N LEU A 323 15.31 0.17 -13.66
CA LEU A 323 13.98 0.78 -13.80
C LEU A 323 13.07 0.08 -14.82
N ASN A 324 13.64 -0.38 -15.94
CA ASN A 324 12.90 -1.08 -17.01
C ASN A 324 13.02 -2.61 -16.96
N SER A 325 13.63 -3.16 -15.91
CA SER A 325 13.76 -4.61 -15.68
C SER A 325 12.52 -5.16 -14.96
N PRO A 326 12.09 -6.40 -15.26
CA PRO A 326 11.02 -7.08 -14.50
C PRO A 326 11.34 -7.24 -13.01
N ASP A 327 12.62 -7.14 -12.60
CA ASP A 327 13.05 -7.26 -11.21
C ASP A 327 12.84 -5.98 -10.37
N TYR A 328 12.64 -4.83 -11.02
CA TYR A 328 12.56 -3.54 -10.33
C TYR A 328 11.41 -3.45 -9.32
N PRO A 329 10.16 -3.87 -9.64
CA PRO A 329 9.06 -3.76 -8.69
C PRO A 329 9.33 -4.47 -7.37
N GLN A 330 9.97 -5.65 -7.41
CA GLN A 330 10.32 -6.39 -6.20
C GLN A 330 11.44 -5.70 -5.42
N MET A 331 12.45 -5.18 -6.12
CA MET A 331 13.59 -4.47 -5.52
C MET A 331 13.14 -3.15 -4.88
N SER A 332 12.43 -2.31 -5.64
CA SER A 332 11.85 -1.03 -5.20
C SER A 332 10.96 -1.24 -3.97
N ARG A 333 10.04 -2.22 -4.02
CA ARG A 333 9.17 -2.55 -2.88
C ARG A 333 9.95 -2.93 -1.62
N ARG A 334 10.99 -3.77 -1.75
CA ARG A 334 11.81 -4.18 -0.61
C ARG A 334 12.50 -2.99 0.05
N LEU A 335 13.07 -2.10 -0.77
CA LEU A 335 13.76 -0.91 -0.25
C LEU A 335 12.80 0.13 0.31
N ALA A 336 11.63 0.32 -0.30
CA ALA A 336 10.56 1.16 0.24
C ALA A 336 10.16 0.68 1.64
N SER A 337 9.94 -0.63 1.80
CA SER A 337 9.67 -1.26 3.11
C SER A 337 10.81 -1.02 4.10
N ALA A 338 12.08 -1.09 3.67
CA ALA A 338 13.22 -0.82 4.54
C ALA A 338 13.22 0.64 5.04
N PHE A 339 12.94 1.61 4.16
CA PHE A 339 12.78 3.01 4.55
C PHE A 339 11.60 3.22 5.49
N ASP A 340 10.45 2.59 5.25
CA ASP A 340 9.28 2.66 6.14
C ASP A 340 9.64 2.15 7.55
N VAL A 341 10.36 1.03 7.66
CA VAL A 341 10.80 0.49 8.95
C VAL A 341 11.76 1.44 9.66
N ILE A 342 12.72 2.03 8.94
CA ILE A 342 13.68 3.00 9.50
C ILE A 342 12.93 4.25 10.00
N CYS A 343 11.98 4.76 9.21
CA CYS A 343 11.16 5.91 9.58
C CYS A 343 10.38 5.66 10.88
N ILE A 344 9.69 4.52 10.97
CA ILE A 344 8.93 4.13 12.16
C ILE A 344 9.87 3.89 13.36
N PHE A 345 11.05 3.33 13.13
CA PHE A 345 12.06 3.15 14.17
C PHE A 345 12.58 4.49 14.72
N ILE A 346 12.84 5.49 13.87
CA ILE A 346 13.23 6.83 14.31
C ILE A 346 12.12 7.44 15.17
N GLY A 347 10.86 7.39 14.71
CA GLY A 347 9.72 7.88 15.50
C GLY A 347 9.57 7.17 16.84
N TYR A 348 9.81 5.84 16.87
CA TYR A 348 9.83 5.07 18.11
C TYR A 348 10.94 5.50 19.07
N LEU A 349 12.14 5.83 18.57
CA LEU A 349 13.21 6.38 19.40
C LEU A 349 12.85 7.74 19.99
N VAL A 350 12.23 8.63 19.21
CA VAL A 350 11.77 9.95 19.68
C VAL A 350 10.76 9.79 20.82
N GLN A 351 9.73 8.94 20.63
CA GLN A 351 8.74 8.65 21.67
C GLN A 351 9.36 8.06 22.94
N ALA A 352 10.33 7.15 22.79
CA ALA A 352 11.02 6.55 23.92
C ALA A 352 11.90 7.55 24.71
N LEU A 353 12.28 8.69 24.10
CA LEU A 353 13.02 9.77 24.78
C LEU A 353 12.08 10.73 25.53
N GLU A 354 10.82 10.84 25.11
CA GLU A 354 9.79 11.64 25.78
C GLU A 354 9.26 10.96 27.04
N ASP A 355 9.34 9.63 27.12
CA ASP A 355 9.02 8.87 28.32
C ASP A 355 10.11 9.06 29.40
N ASP A 356 9.77 9.71 30.52
CA ASP A 356 10.65 10.06 31.67
C ASP A 356 11.42 8.88 32.32
N ASN A 357 11.22 7.66 31.86
CA ASN A 357 11.81 6.46 32.43
C ASN A 357 13.13 6.10 31.73
N LEU A 358 14.25 6.59 32.27
CA LEU A 358 15.61 6.36 31.75
C LEU A 358 16.06 4.88 31.76
N GLU A 359 15.32 3.97 32.40
CA GLU A 359 15.57 2.52 32.35
C GLU A 359 15.04 1.86 31.06
N THR A 360 14.43 2.64 30.16
CA THR A 360 13.71 2.17 28.96
C THR A 360 14.51 2.36 27.66
N PHE A 361 15.82 2.61 27.73
CA PHE A 361 16.64 2.70 26.52
C PHE A 361 16.61 1.39 25.75
N VAL A 362 16.14 1.48 24.50
CA VAL A 362 15.93 0.37 23.56
C VAL A 362 17.23 -0.41 23.32
N MET A 363 18.38 0.27 23.39
CA MET A 363 19.71 -0.33 23.23
C MET A 363 20.80 0.52 23.89
N SER A 364 22.03 0.01 23.89
CA SER A 364 23.18 0.74 24.46
C SER A 364 23.52 2.03 23.69
N PRO A 365 24.06 3.06 24.37
CA PRO A 365 24.48 4.31 23.72
C PRO A 365 25.44 4.12 22.55
N ASP A 366 26.40 3.18 22.68
CA ASP A 366 27.34 2.86 21.60
C ASP A 366 26.64 2.31 20.34
N SER A 367 25.56 1.55 20.53
CA SER A 367 24.74 1.03 19.43
C SER A 367 23.96 2.15 18.76
N LEU A 368 23.38 3.07 19.54
CA LEU A 368 22.69 4.26 19.02
C LEU A 368 23.63 5.17 18.23
N LEU A 369 24.85 5.42 18.72
CA LEU A 369 25.84 6.24 18.00
C LEU A 369 26.27 5.62 16.67
N LYS A 370 26.43 4.29 16.63
CA LYS A 370 26.71 3.56 15.39
C LYS A 370 25.53 3.62 14.42
N LEU A 371 24.30 3.49 14.92
CA LEU A 371 23.10 3.65 14.10
C LEU A 371 22.98 5.07 13.57
N ARG A 372 23.19 6.11 14.39
CA ARG A 372 23.18 7.52 13.94
C ARG A 372 24.10 7.73 12.75
N LYS A 373 25.34 7.22 12.83
CA LYS A 373 26.28 7.26 11.71
C LYS A 373 25.76 6.49 10.49
N GLY A 374 25.28 5.27 10.70
CA GLY A 374 24.75 4.42 9.62
C GLY A 374 23.52 5.00 8.93
N ILE A 375 22.60 5.62 9.68
CA ILE A 375 21.41 6.30 9.16
C ILE A 375 21.86 7.52 8.35
N SER A 376 22.74 8.37 8.89
CA SER A 376 23.27 9.54 8.15
C SER A 376 23.92 9.15 6.82
N GLU A 377 24.78 8.12 6.82
CA GLU A 377 25.41 7.60 5.59
C GLU A 377 24.37 7.07 4.60
N THR A 378 23.33 6.37 5.07
CA THR A 378 22.24 5.88 4.22
C THR A 378 21.38 7.00 3.66
N MET A 379 21.07 8.04 4.45
CA MET A 379 20.29 9.18 3.99
C MET A 379 21.05 10.01 2.96
N SER A 380 22.37 10.15 3.08
CA SER A 380 23.20 10.80 2.05
C SER A 380 23.11 10.05 0.70
N VAL A 381 23.22 8.71 0.70
CA VAL A 381 23.00 7.88 -0.50
C VAL A 381 21.57 8.00 -1.04
N ALA A 382 20.57 8.10 -0.15
CA ALA A 382 19.18 8.27 -0.55
C ALA A 382 18.94 9.63 -1.22
N ILE A 383 19.56 10.71 -0.71
CA ILE A 383 19.51 12.05 -1.29
C ILE A 383 20.10 12.05 -2.70
N GLU A 384 21.28 11.45 -2.88
CA GLU A 384 21.92 11.30 -4.19
C GLU A 384 21.01 10.54 -5.17
N TYR A 385 20.48 9.38 -4.75
CA TYR A 385 19.56 8.61 -5.57
C TYR A 385 18.29 9.40 -5.96
N LEU A 386 17.67 10.10 -5.00
CA LEU A 386 16.46 10.89 -5.23
C LEU A 386 16.73 11.98 -6.28
N ARG A 387 17.87 12.67 -6.16
CA ARG A 387 18.29 13.68 -7.14
C ARG A 387 18.49 13.06 -8.52
N ASP A 388 19.27 11.99 -8.62
CA ASP A 388 19.55 11.32 -9.90
C ASP A 388 18.28 10.80 -10.56
N ARG A 389 17.37 10.18 -9.78
CA ARG A 389 16.09 9.67 -10.28
C ARG A 389 15.18 10.78 -10.78
N TRP A 390 15.15 11.91 -10.07
CA TRP A 390 14.36 13.08 -10.46
C TRP A 390 14.89 13.72 -11.73
N ASP A 391 16.20 13.98 -11.81
CA ASP A 391 16.85 14.56 -12.98
C ASP A 391 16.67 13.67 -14.21
N ALA A 392 16.77 12.34 -14.04
CA ALA A 392 16.49 11.37 -15.10
C ALA A 392 15.02 11.45 -15.59
N SER A 393 14.06 11.66 -14.68
CA SER A 393 12.63 11.71 -14.99
C SER A 393 12.18 13.01 -15.64
N VAL A 394 12.74 14.16 -15.22
CA VAL A 394 12.23 15.50 -15.59
C VAL A 394 13.04 16.14 -16.69
N ALA A 395 14.37 16.10 -16.62
CA ALA A 395 15.19 16.76 -17.62
C ALA A 395 15.32 15.90 -18.89
N GLY A 396 15.25 14.57 -18.74
CA GLY A 396 15.90 13.66 -19.67
C GLY A 396 17.41 13.97 -19.72
N ALA A 397 18.27 13.01 -20.03
CA ALA A 397 19.72 13.31 -20.02
C ALA A 397 20.13 14.25 -21.17
N MET A 398 20.03 15.55 -20.96
CA MET A 398 20.71 16.56 -21.75
C MET A 398 22.21 16.39 -21.53
N GLY A 399 22.93 15.92 -22.54
CA GLY A 399 24.39 15.77 -22.52
C GLY A 399 24.92 14.34 -22.57
N LEU A 400 24.06 13.31 -22.54
CA LEU A 400 24.50 11.92 -22.79
C LEU A 400 24.53 11.60 -24.30
N HIS A 401 25.53 10.80 -24.70
CA HIS A 401 25.70 10.33 -26.07
C HIS A 401 24.45 9.54 -26.52
N PRO A 402 23.99 9.66 -27.79
CA PRO A 402 22.80 8.97 -28.30
C PRO A 402 22.76 7.46 -28.02
N ASP A 403 23.94 6.83 -27.92
CA ASP A 403 24.10 5.38 -27.66
C ASP A 403 23.74 4.95 -26.23
N ALA A 404 23.59 5.90 -25.28
CA ALA A 404 23.13 5.61 -23.91
C ALA A 404 21.59 5.40 -23.83
N ARG A 405 20.87 5.63 -24.93
CA ARG A 405 19.42 5.49 -25.00
C ARG A 405 19.05 4.04 -25.31
N ALA A 406 18.42 3.37 -24.34
CA ALA A 406 18.00 1.98 -24.41
C ALA A 406 16.67 1.86 -25.18
N GLY A 407 16.72 2.08 -26.51
CA GLY A 407 15.60 1.80 -27.42
C GLY A 407 14.48 2.85 -27.43
N ALA A 408 13.62 2.75 -28.45
CA ALA A 408 12.45 3.62 -28.61
C ALA A 408 11.27 3.06 -27.80
N ALA A 409 10.77 3.84 -26.85
CA ALA A 409 9.59 3.53 -26.05
C ALA A 409 8.44 4.48 -26.40
N ALA A 410 7.22 3.95 -26.46
CA ALA A 410 6.01 4.75 -26.56
C ALA A 410 5.62 5.21 -25.15
N THR A 411 5.94 6.46 -24.81
CA THR A 411 5.46 7.11 -23.59
C THR A 411 4.08 7.74 -23.86
N SER A 412 3.40 8.20 -22.81
CA SER A 412 2.11 8.91 -22.91
C SER A 412 2.15 10.18 -23.78
N THR A 413 3.35 10.66 -24.12
CA THR A 413 3.60 11.85 -24.95
C THR A 413 4.08 11.53 -26.37
N GLY A 414 4.32 10.26 -26.72
CA GLY A 414 4.77 9.84 -28.05
C GLY A 414 5.85 8.76 -28.01
N ALA A 415 6.36 8.35 -29.18
CA ALA A 415 7.47 7.40 -29.26
C ALA A 415 8.81 8.14 -29.17
N HIS A 416 9.55 7.93 -28.08
CA HIS A 416 10.84 8.57 -27.81
C HIS A 416 11.90 7.54 -27.39
N TYR A 417 13.16 7.80 -27.74
CA TYR A 417 14.28 6.99 -27.26
C TYR A 417 14.52 7.28 -25.78
N THR A 418 14.25 6.32 -24.90
CA THR A 418 14.42 6.47 -23.45
C THR A 418 15.81 6.04 -23.01
N LEU A 419 16.27 6.57 -21.89
CA LEU A 419 17.50 6.11 -21.25
C LEU A 419 17.21 4.81 -20.50
N ALA A 420 18.25 4.01 -20.25
CA ALA A 420 18.12 2.89 -19.30
C ALA A 420 17.64 3.35 -17.91
N TRP A 421 17.86 4.63 -17.57
CA TRP A 421 17.54 5.28 -16.29
C TRP A 421 16.24 6.08 -16.29
N ASP A 422 15.49 6.08 -17.38
CA ASP A 422 14.13 6.63 -17.41
C ASP A 422 13.13 5.48 -17.50
N SER A 423 12.03 5.57 -16.76
CA SER A 423 11.02 4.51 -16.72
C SER A 423 10.09 4.63 -17.92
N VAL A 424 9.84 3.51 -18.59
CA VAL A 424 8.90 3.45 -19.72
C VAL A 424 7.44 3.64 -19.28
N ALA A 425 7.11 3.32 -18.02
CA ALA A 425 5.72 3.25 -17.53
C ALA A 425 5.42 4.22 -16.38
N ASP A 426 6.37 4.42 -15.46
CA ASP A 426 6.12 5.06 -14.17
C ASP A 426 6.97 6.31 -13.96
N THR A 427 6.32 7.45 -13.78
CA THR A 427 6.96 8.72 -13.41
C THR A 427 7.44 8.70 -11.96
N ALA A 428 8.46 9.50 -11.62
CA ALA A 428 9.04 9.51 -10.27
C ALA A 428 8.02 9.84 -9.15
N ASP A 429 7.03 10.68 -9.46
CA ASP A 429 5.90 11.03 -8.58
C ASP A 429 4.88 9.90 -8.39
N SER A 430 5.04 8.77 -9.07
CA SER A 430 4.19 7.57 -8.93
C SER A 430 4.91 6.37 -8.31
N ASP A 431 6.21 6.48 -8.05
CA ASP A 431 7.01 5.41 -7.45
C ASP A 431 6.90 5.42 -5.92
N PRO A 432 6.33 4.37 -5.29
CA PRO A 432 6.23 4.28 -3.83
C PRO A 432 7.57 4.31 -3.11
N PHE A 433 8.67 3.90 -3.76
CA PHE A 433 10.01 4.00 -3.19
C PHE A 433 10.40 5.45 -2.92
N ILE A 434 10.08 6.38 -3.83
CA ILE A 434 10.42 7.80 -3.69
C ILE A 434 9.71 8.38 -2.46
N LEU A 435 8.44 8.05 -2.28
CA LEU A 435 7.66 8.50 -1.13
C LEU A 435 8.23 7.97 0.20
N SER A 436 8.55 6.67 0.27
CA SER A 436 9.14 6.06 1.48
C SER A 436 10.53 6.64 1.78
N ALA A 437 11.37 6.84 0.76
CA ALA A 437 12.69 7.44 0.91
C ALA A 437 12.59 8.90 1.42
N ILE A 438 11.73 9.73 0.82
CA ILE A 438 11.52 11.12 1.26
C ILE A 438 11.01 11.16 2.70
N ARG A 439 10.07 10.30 3.09
CA ARG A 439 9.58 10.21 4.49
C ARG A 439 10.72 9.97 5.48
N ALA A 440 11.57 8.99 5.18
CA ALA A 440 12.66 8.62 6.08
C ALA A 440 13.76 9.70 6.13
N VAL A 441 14.10 10.29 4.98
CA VAL A 441 15.05 11.42 4.90
C VAL A 441 14.51 12.63 5.64
N ALA A 442 13.26 13.03 5.38
CA ALA A 442 12.60 14.17 6.01
C ALA A 442 12.62 14.07 7.53
N LEU A 443 12.17 12.93 8.07
CA LEU A 443 12.16 12.69 9.51
C LEU A 443 13.59 12.74 10.07
N TRP A 444 14.56 12.09 9.42
CA TRP A 444 15.95 12.12 9.91
C TRP A 444 16.56 13.53 9.89
N LEU A 445 16.31 14.32 8.86
CA LEU A 445 16.80 15.71 8.78
C LEU A 445 16.24 16.57 9.91
N ARG A 446 14.97 16.35 10.29
CA ARG A 446 14.32 17.04 11.40
C ARG A 446 14.91 16.65 12.74
N GLU A 447 15.03 15.34 13.01
CA GLU A 447 15.45 14.84 14.33
C GLU A 447 16.98 14.88 14.55
N ASP A 448 17.80 14.80 13.50
CA ASP A 448 19.27 14.82 13.62
C ASP A 448 19.86 16.16 13.20
N GLU A 449 20.66 16.77 14.07
CA GLU A 449 21.37 18.04 13.84
C GLU A 449 22.66 17.85 13.00
N ASN A 450 22.59 17.07 11.92
CA ASN A 450 23.71 16.89 11.00
C ASN A 450 23.69 17.99 9.93
N GLU A 451 24.43 19.08 10.20
CA GLU A 451 24.49 20.25 9.31
C GLU A 451 24.97 19.91 7.89
N GLN A 452 25.92 18.98 7.75
CA GLN A 452 26.44 18.55 6.43
C GLN A 452 25.35 17.86 5.61
N LEU A 453 24.61 16.95 6.22
CA LEU A 453 23.51 16.24 5.56
C LEU A 453 22.36 17.20 5.19
N ARG A 454 22.04 18.17 6.07
CA ARG A 454 21.05 19.22 5.76
C ARG A 454 21.49 20.07 4.57
N LYS A 455 22.77 20.43 4.48
CA LYS A 455 23.33 21.16 3.32
C LYS A 455 23.18 20.35 2.02
N GLU A 456 23.52 19.07 2.03
CA GLU A 456 23.32 18.16 0.89
C GLU A 456 21.84 18.11 0.47
N ALA A 457 20.93 17.96 1.43
CA ALA A 457 19.50 17.89 1.19
C ALA A 457 18.87 19.20 0.68
N THR A 458 19.51 20.37 0.84
CA THR A 458 19.01 21.61 0.22
C THR A 458 18.93 21.53 -1.30
N GLY A 459 19.73 20.65 -1.93
CA GLY A 459 19.69 20.37 -3.37
C GLY A 459 18.45 19.61 -3.84
N LEU A 460 17.56 19.19 -2.93
CA LEU A 460 16.29 18.54 -3.24
C LEU A 460 15.09 19.49 -3.20
N ILE A 461 15.25 20.76 -2.80
CA ILE A 461 14.12 21.66 -2.54
C ILE A 461 13.24 21.87 -3.78
N ASP A 462 13.84 21.99 -4.97
CA ASP A 462 13.13 22.09 -6.24
C ASP A 462 12.25 20.85 -6.50
N MET A 463 12.85 19.65 -6.38
CA MET A 463 12.14 18.38 -6.49
C MET A 463 11.00 18.28 -5.46
N LEU A 464 11.26 18.65 -4.20
CA LEU A 464 10.26 18.59 -3.13
C LEU A 464 9.07 19.50 -3.43
N MET A 465 9.31 20.72 -3.93
CA MET A 465 8.22 21.65 -4.28
C MET A 465 7.42 21.18 -5.50
N ASP A 466 8.07 20.57 -6.49
CA ASP A 466 7.38 19.99 -7.65
C ASP A 466 6.52 18.78 -7.24
N LEU A 467 7.04 17.88 -6.41
CA LEU A 467 6.29 16.75 -5.85
C LEU A 467 5.10 17.21 -4.99
N TYR A 468 5.28 18.28 -4.20
CA TYR A 468 4.22 18.90 -3.42
C TYR A 468 3.09 19.42 -4.32
N ARG A 469 3.45 20.11 -5.41
CA ARG A 469 2.49 20.63 -6.39
C ARG A 469 1.76 19.49 -7.11
N ALA A 470 2.49 18.48 -7.59
CA ALA A 470 1.92 17.31 -8.24
C ALA A 470 0.91 16.56 -7.35
N SER A 471 1.18 16.48 -6.04
CA SER A 471 0.26 15.87 -5.05
C SER A 471 -1.05 16.64 -4.89
N THR A 472 -1.10 17.91 -5.29
CA THR A 472 -2.33 18.72 -5.27
C THR A 472 -3.18 18.46 -6.51
N GLU A 473 -2.56 18.00 -7.60
CA GLU A 473 -3.18 17.81 -8.92
C GLU A 473 -3.54 16.35 -9.21
N SER A 474 -2.93 15.39 -8.50
CA SER A 474 -3.03 13.94 -8.74
C SER A 474 -3.47 13.18 -7.48
N GLU A 475 -4.35 12.20 -7.65
CA GLU A 475 -4.82 11.32 -6.56
C GLU A 475 -3.90 10.09 -6.32
N LYS A 476 -2.70 10.04 -6.91
CA LYS A 476 -1.81 8.87 -6.80
C LYS A 476 -1.13 8.74 -5.43
N LEU A 477 -0.04 9.47 -5.22
CA LEU A 477 0.80 9.46 -4.02
C LEU A 477 0.84 10.87 -3.45
N ASP A 478 0.64 10.99 -2.14
CA ASP A 478 0.65 12.29 -1.45
C ASP A 478 2.02 12.55 -0.78
N PHE A 479 2.78 13.47 -1.37
CA PHE A 479 4.09 13.91 -0.88
C PHE A 479 4.02 15.11 0.07
N ARG A 480 2.85 15.72 0.27
CA ARG A 480 2.75 17.02 0.96
C ARG A 480 3.29 16.97 2.39
N SER A 481 2.83 16.04 3.21
CA SER A 481 3.29 15.92 4.60
C SER A 481 4.81 15.61 4.68
N PRO A 482 5.35 14.60 3.97
CA PRO A 482 6.81 14.36 3.98
C PRO A 482 7.65 15.55 3.52
N VAL A 483 7.17 16.30 2.52
CA VAL A 483 7.85 17.53 2.05
C VAL A 483 7.86 18.60 3.14
N LEU A 484 6.72 18.84 3.82
CA LEU A 484 6.66 19.84 4.90
C LEU A 484 7.62 19.49 6.05
N VAL A 485 7.68 18.20 6.44
CA VAL A 485 8.63 17.73 7.46
C VAL A 485 10.08 17.96 7.03
N ALA A 486 10.42 17.74 5.75
CA ALA A 486 11.77 18.01 5.26
C ALA A 486 12.08 19.52 5.29
N LEU A 487 11.14 20.34 4.85
CA LEU A 487 11.31 21.79 4.79
C LEU A 487 11.54 22.40 6.18
N GLU A 488 10.89 21.90 7.23
CA GLU A 488 11.12 22.33 8.62
C GLU A 488 12.61 22.30 9.01
N ALA A 489 13.33 21.25 8.59
CA ALA A 489 14.78 21.17 8.81
C ALA A 489 15.58 22.06 7.85
N LEU A 490 15.19 22.12 6.58
CA LEU A 490 15.97 22.78 5.52
C LEU A 490 15.92 24.30 5.59
N VAL A 491 14.79 24.89 5.98
CA VAL A 491 14.64 26.36 6.09
C VAL A 491 15.37 26.93 7.31
N THR A 492 15.90 26.09 8.20
CA THR A 492 16.83 26.54 9.25
C THR A 492 18.16 27.06 8.66
N LEU A 493 18.53 26.61 7.46
CA LEU A 493 19.75 27.03 6.76
C LEU A 493 19.45 28.20 5.82
N ASP A 494 20.32 29.22 5.82
CA ASP A 494 20.22 30.39 4.94
C ASP A 494 20.11 29.98 3.46
N GLN A 495 20.98 29.05 3.03
CA GLN A 495 20.95 28.49 1.68
C GLN A 495 19.63 27.79 1.35
N GLY A 496 19.06 27.05 2.32
CA GLY A 496 17.78 26.36 2.14
C GLY A 496 16.64 27.35 1.91
N ARG A 497 16.60 28.44 2.68
CA ARG A 497 15.61 29.53 2.48
C ARG A 497 15.77 30.19 1.13
N GLU A 498 16.99 30.53 0.74
CA GLU A 498 17.25 31.15 -0.57
C GLU A 498 16.76 30.28 -1.74
N ILE A 499 17.04 28.97 -1.69
CA ILE A 499 16.60 28.03 -2.73
C ILE A 499 15.08 27.92 -2.73
N LEU A 500 14.45 27.79 -1.56
CA LEU A 500 12.99 27.71 -1.45
C LEU A 500 12.30 28.95 -2.04
N LEU A 501 12.82 30.15 -1.77
CA LEU A 501 12.33 31.40 -2.34
C LEU A 501 12.51 31.45 -3.87
N ARG A 502 13.64 30.95 -4.40
CA ARG A 502 13.89 30.88 -5.85
C ARG A 502 12.94 29.95 -6.61
N HIS A 503 12.38 28.96 -5.93
CA HIS A 503 11.44 27.98 -6.50
C HIS A 503 9.97 28.27 -6.13
N ASP A 504 9.64 29.53 -5.85
CA ASP A 504 8.29 30.00 -5.49
C ASP A 504 7.68 29.25 -4.30
N GLY A 505 8.52 28.67 -3.42
CA GLY A 505 8.10 27.74 -2.39
C GLY A 505 7.07 28.33 -1.44
N TRP A 506 7.30 29.59 -1.02
CA TRP A 506 6.37 30.31 -0.15
C TRP A 506 5.01 30.56 -0.83
N GLN A 507 4.97 30.82 -2.13
CA GLN A 507 3.72 31.04 -2.88
C GLN A 507 2.92 29.74 -3.01
N ILE A 508 3.60 28.62 -3.28
CA ILE A 508 2.99 27.30 -3.36
C ILE A 508 2.31 26.96 -2.03
N LEU A 509 3.05 27.15 -0.92
CA LEU A 509 2.56 26.88 0.43
C LEU A 509 1.44 27.83 0.86
N ALA A 510 1.57 29.14 0.59
CA ALA A 510 0.52 30.13 0.89
C ALA A 510 -0.77 29.88 0.10
N LYS A 511 -0.66 29.39 -1.14
CA LYS A 511 -1.80 28.97 -1.94
C LYS A 511 -2.49 27.74 -1.35
N ASP A 512 -1.76 26.71 -0.93
CA ASP A 512 -2.38 25.54 -0.27
C ASP A 512 -3.02 25.94 1.08
N LEU A 513 -2.36 26.79 1.86
CA LEU A 513 -2.92 27.34 3.10
C LEU A 513 -4.24 28.08 2.84
N THR A 514 -4.31 28.88 1.80
CA THR A 514 -5.53 29.58 1.38
C THR A 514 -6.63 28.59 0.96
N ASN A 515 -6.29 27.54 0.23
CA ASN A 515 -7.23 26.48 -0.14
C ASN A 515 -7.78 25.75 1.09
N ILE A 516 -6.94 25.47 2.10
CA ILE A 516 -7.34 24.86 3.37
C ILE A 516 -8.33 25.77 4.10
N LEU A 517 -8.05 27.07 4.20
CA LEU A 517 -8.92 28.06 4.85
C LEU A 517 -10.28 28.20 4.16
N GLN A 518 -10.33 28.05 2.84
CA GLN A 518 -11.54 28.18 2.03
C GLN A 518 -12.35 26.88 1.90
N ALA A 519 -11.83 25.74 2.36
CA ALA A 519 -12.50 24.45 2.27
C ALA A 519 -13.72 24.39 3.21
N LYS A 520 -14.93 24.55 2.67
CA LYS A 520 -16.18 24.61 3.44
C LYS A 520 -16.84 23.25 3.76
N GLU A 521 -16.40 22.14 3.15
CA GLU A 521 -17.21 20.91 3.06
C GLU A 521 -16.46 19.58 3.35
N SER A 522 -15.40 19.60 4.16
CA SER A 522 -14.70 18.35 4.50
C SER A 522 -15.36 17.61 5.66
N ALA A 523 -15.61 16.30 5.50
CA ALA A 523 -15.97 15.42 6.61
C ALA A 523 -14.91 15.47 7.73
N GLY A 524 -15.30 15.17 8.98
CA GLY A 524 -14.50 15.45 10.18
C GLY A 524 -13.03 15.00 10.14
N SER A 525 -12.72 13.80 9.63
CA SER A 525 -11.34 13.31 9.50
C SER A 525 -10.50 14.10 8.49
N THR A 526 -11.07 14.45 7.34
CA THR A 526 -10.41 15.27 6.32
C THR A 526 -10.17 16.69 6.81
N ARG A 527 -11.09 17.24 7.61
CA ARG A 527 -10.94 18.58 8.20
C ARG A 527 -9.79 18.64 9.20
N GLU A 528 -9.61 17.59 10.00
CA GLU A 528 -8.51 17.48 10.95
C GLU A 528 -7.16 17.34 10.26
N ALA A 529 -7.07 16.44 9.25
CA ALA A 529 -5.85 16.28 8.45
C ALA A 529 -5.44 17.58 7.74
N ASN A 530 -6.41 18.34 7.22
CA ASN A 530 -6.16 19.65 6.62
C ASN A 530 -5.68 20.68 7.66
N ALA A 531 -6.23 20.68 8.87
CA ALA A 531 -5.78 21.56 9.95
C ALA A 531 -4.34 21.24 10.36
N THR A 532 -3.99 19.95 10.53
CA THR A 532 -2.60 19.52 10.81
C THR A 532 -1.65 19.96 9.70
N ARG A 533 -2.00 19.73 8.43
CA ARG A 533 -1.21 20.19 7.29
C ARG A 533 -1.04 21.71 7.28
N GLY A 534 -2.10 22.44 7.61
CA GLY A 534 -2.09 23.89 7.70
C GLY A 534 -1.13 24.40 8.79
N ILE A 535 -1.07 23.75 9.95
CA ILE A 535 -0.11 24.07 11.03
C ILE A 535 1.33 23.89 10.54
N GLU A 536 1.62 22.76 9.87
CA GLU A 536 2.95 22.49 9.31
C GLU A 536 3.37 23.54 8.26
N ILE A 537 2.44 23.94 7.38
CA ILE A 537 2.67 25.01 6.40
C ILE A 537 3.01 26.32 7.12
N VAL A 538 2.20 26.70 8.11
CA VAL A 538 2.40 27.95 8.85
C VAL A 538 3.76 27.96 9.55
N ARG A 539 4.18 26.85 10.15
CA ARG A 539 5.49 26.74 10.81
C ARG A 539 6.65 27.08 9.87
N ILE A 540 6.60 26.56 8.64
CA ILE A 540 7.61 26.84 7.61
C ILE A 540 7.55 28.32 7.18
N LEU A 541 6.34 28.85 6.91
CA LEU A 541 6.18 30.22 6.44
C LEU A 541 6.57 31.26 7.51
N LEU A 542 6.29 30.99 8.79
CA LEU A 542 6.73 31.82 9.91
C LEU A 542 8.24 31.93 9.95
N GLN A 543 8.95 30.80 9.87
CA GLN A 543 10.41 30.79 9.90
C GLN A 543 11.04 31.57 8.73
N ILE A 544 10.40 31.57 7.56
CA ILE A 544 10.82 32.40 6.42
C ILE A 544 10.55 33.88 6.72
N ALA A 545 9.33 34.21 7.19
CA ALA A 545 8.90 35.58 7.43
C ALA A 545 9.69 36.28 8.54
N GLU A 546 10.09 35.56 9.59
CA GLU A 546 10.89 36.08 10.71
C GLU A 546 12.33 36.41 10.33
N GLN A 547 12.90 35.66 9.38
CA GLN A 547 14.30 35.77 8.99
C GLN A 547 14.51 36.64 7.74
N GLU A 548 13.43 37.14 7.15
CA GLU A 548 13.45 38.05 6.01
C GLU A 548 13.86 39.48 6.41
N SER A 549 15.08 39.85 6.06
CA SER A 549 15.64 41.17 6.39
C SER A 549 15.07 42.32 5.55
N THR A 550 14.42 42.02 4.42
CA THR A 550 13.94 43.04 3.47
C THR A 550 12.53 43.56 3.79
N GLY A 551 11.89 42.99 4.82
CA GLY A 551 10.50 43.21 5.19
C GLY A 551 9.54 42.41 4.31
N THR A 552 8.25 42.44 4.64
CA THR A 552 7.24 41.64 3.93
C THR A 552 7.00 42.16 2.50
N GLU A 553 7.13 41.29 1.51
CA GLU A 553 6.79 41.61 0.12
C GLU A 553 5.27 41.77 -0.07
N GLU A 554 4.85 42.63 -1.00
CA GLU A 554 3.42 42.91 -1.22
C GLU A 554 2.61 41.67 -1.62
N ALA A 555 3.23 40.70 -2.30
CA ALA A 555 2.58 39.46 -2.71
C ALA A 555 2.14 38.57 -1.51
N TRP A 556 2.73 38.74 -0.32
CA TRP A 556 2.24 38.08 0.91
C TRP A 556 0.91 38.65 1.41
N MET A 557 0.54 39.86 1.00
CA MET A 557 -0.70 40.50 1.45
C MET A 557 -1.96 39.87 0.86
N ASP A 558 -1.83 39.05 -0.18
CA ASP A 558 -2.92 38.21 -0.68
C ASP A 558 -3.37 37.20 0.37
N LEU A 559 -2.43 36.63 1.14
CA LEU A 559 -2.74 35.75 2.28
C LEU A 559 -3.49 36.51 3.38
N ILE A 560 -3.05 37.72 3.72
CA ILE A 560 -3.74 38.59 4.70
C ILE A 560 -5.18 38.86 4.27
N THR A 561 -5.39 39.11 2.98
CA THR A 561 -6.72 39.34 2.41
C THR A 561 -7.58 38.07 2.43
N ALA A 562 -6.98 36.92 2.14
CA ALA A 562 -7.66 35.63 2.21
C ALA A 562 -8.12 35.30 3.65
N VAL A 563 -7.24 35.48 4.64
CA VAL A 563 -7.57 35.29 6.06
C VAL A 563 -8.63 36.29 6.53
N ALA A 564 -8.52 37.57 6.14
CA ALA A 564 -9.53 38.58 6.47
C ALA A 564 -10.91 38.29 5.87
N SER A 565 -10.97 37.57 4.74
CA SER A 565 -12.22 37.12 4.10
C SER A 565 -12.81 35.86 4.74
N TRP A 566 -12.10 35.23 5.68
CA TRP A 566 -12.54 34.02 6.35
C TRP A 566 -13.71 34.32 7.29
N ASP A 567 -14.73 33.47 7.25
CA ASP A 567 -15.97 33.71 7.98
C ASP A 567 -15.74 33.50 9.48
N ALA A 568 -15.75 34.60 10.24
CA ALA A 568 -15.50 34.58 11.67
C ALA A 568 -16.50 33.68 12.46
N SER A 569 -17.72 33.48 11.94
CA SER A 569 -18.70 32.56 12.55
C SER A 569 -18.29 31.09 12.51
N SER A 570 -17.32 30.72 11.66
CA SER A 570 -16.75 29.38 11.57
C SER A 570 -15.82 29.00 12.73
N THR A 571 -15.49 29.96 13.61
CA THR A 571 -14.60 29.76 14.77
C THR A 571 -15.31 29.20 16.01
N GLN A 572 -16.64 29.10 15.99
CA GLN A 572 -17.40 28.56 17.11
C GLN A 572 -17.42 27.02 17.07
N GLY A 573 -17.07 26.38 18.18
CA GLY A 573 -17.13 24.91 18.31
C GLY A 573 -16.03 24.15 17.59
N LEU A 574 -14.90 24.81 17.29
CA LEU A 574 -13.71 24.19 16.71
C LEU A 574 -13.10 23.14 17.65
N ARG A 575 -12.57 22.06 17.07
CA ARG A 575 -11.77 21.05 17.78
C ARG A 575 -10.39 21.60 18.14
N PRO A 576 -9.66 21.02 19.10
CA PRO A 576 -8.36 21.53 19.55
C PRO A 576 -7.35 21.78 18.42
N VAL A 577 -7.18 20.83 17.49
CA VAL A 577 -6.28 20.96 16.33
C VAL A 577 -6.71 22.08 15.38
N GLU A 578 -8.02 22.32 15.24
CA GLU A 578 -8.55 23.39 14.40
C GLU A 578 -8.36 24.77 15.06
N GLN A 579 -8.43 24.82 16.40
CA GLN A 579 -8.08 26.02 17.17
C GLN A 579 -6.60 26.33 17.03
N GLU A 580 -5.72 25.34 17.21
CA GLU A 580 -4.27 25.47 17.00
C GLU A 580 -3.94 25.98 15.61
N PHE A 581 -4.54 25.39 14.57
CA PHE A 581 -4.38 25.86 13.20
C PHE A 581 -4.78 27.33 13.03
N THR A 582 -5.89 27.72 13.64
CA THR A 582 -6.34 29.11 13.55
C THR A 582 -5.39 30.07 14.26
N VAL A 583 -4.92 29.72 15.46
CA VAL A 583 -3.94 30.51 16.20
C VAL A 583 -2.65 30.65 15.39
N ALA A 584 -2.16 29.56 14.81
CA ALA A 584 -0.97 29.58 13.96
C ALA A 584 -1.14 30.54 12.76
N VAL A 585 -2.26 30.48 12.04
CA VAL A 585 -2.54 31.40 10.93
C VAL A 585 -2.56 32.86 11.38
N LEU A 586 -3.12 33.14 12.56
CA LEU A 586 -3.13 34.49 13.13
C LEU A 586 -1.72 34.96 13.51
N GLN A 587 -0.88 34.08 14.08
CA GLN A 587 0.54 34.37 14.34
C GLN A 587 1.28 34.74 13.05
N LEU A 588 1.09 33.97 11.98
CA LEU A 588 1.67 34.29 10.67
C LEU A 588 1.21 35.65 10.16
N CYS A 589 -0.07 35.98 10.31
CA CYS A 589 -0.59 37.30 9.94
C CYS A 589 0.08 38.42 10.76
N CYS A 590 0.22 38.24 12.07
CA CYS A 590 0.92 39.18 12.94
C CYS A 590 2.36 39.42 12.47
N THR A 591 3.13 38.36 12.27
CA THR A 591 4.54 38.45 11.82
C THR A 591 4.66 39.17 10.48
N LEU A 592 3.81 38.85 9.50
CA LEU A 592 3.80 39.50 8.19
C LEU A 592 3.40 40.99 8.29
N LEU A 593 2.44 41.34 9.14
CA LEU A 593 2.01 42.73 9.32
C LEU A 593 3.04 43.56 10.11
N GLU A 594 3.70 42.97 11.09
CA GLU A 594 4.81 43.58 11.82
C GLU A 594 6.03 43.82 10.93
N ASN A 595 6.30 42.94 9.96
CA ASN A 595 7.39 43.15 9.00
C ASN A 595 6.99 43.99 7.77
N ALA A 596 5.70 44.31 7.59
CA ALA A 596 5.23 45.16 6.51
C ALA A 596 5.56 46.65 6.71
N ARG A 597 5.84 47.35 5.61
CA ARG A 597 6.06 48.81 5.59
C ARG A 597 4.77 49.57 5.96
N ASP A 598 4.89 50.75 6.57
CA ASP A 598 3.75 51.55 7.06
C ASP A 598 2.69 51.86 5.99
N GLY A 599 3.12 52.12 4.74
CA GLY A 599 2.21 52.34 3.62
C GLY A 599 1.35 51.11 3.27
N MET A 600 1.90 49.90 3.43
CA MET A 600 1.14 48.66 3.25
C MET A 600 0.18 48.43 4.42
N ARG A 601 0.64 48.60 5.66
CA ARG A 601 -0.23 48.48 6.85
C ARG A 601 -1.46 49.39 6.75
N THR A 602 -1.24 50.63 6.31
CA THR A 602 -2.33 51.60 6.10
C THR A 602 -3.31 51.14 5.01
N ARG A 603 -2.81 50.59 3.90
CA ARG A 603 -3.65 50.10 2.79
C ARG A 603 -4.53 48.92 3.21
N TYR A 604 -3.99 48.04 4.06
CA TYR A 604 -4.68 46.83 4.53
C TYR A 604 -5.38 46.99 5.88
N LYS A 605 -5.63 48.23 6.34
CA LYS A 605 -6.31 48.53 7.63
C LYS A 605 -7.61 47.76 7.84
N HIS A 606 -8.42 47.61 6.79
CA HIS A 606 -9.67 46.85 6.86
C HIS A 606 -9.44 45.35 7.09
N SER A 607 -8.42 44.77 6.44
CA SER A 607 -8.02 43.38 6.65
C SER A 607 -7.49 43.16 8.06
N VAL A 608 -6.68 44.09 8.59
CA VAL A 608 -6.19 44.05 9.98
C VAL A 608 -7.35 44.04 10.98
N SER A 609 -8.34 44.92 10.80
CA SER A 609 -9.53 44.97 11.66
C SER A 609 -10.38 43.70 11.57
N ALA A 610 -10.51 43.11 10.38
CA ALA A 610 -11.21 41.83 10.21
C ALA A 610 -10.49 40.68 10.94
N ILE A 611 -9.16 40.61 10.82
CA ILE A 611 -8.32 39.61 11.50
C ILE A 611 -8.41 39.78 13.02
N SER A 612 -8.38 41.02 13.53
CA SER A 612 -8.61 41.34 14.95
C SER A 612 -9.98 40.88 15.44
N GLY A 613 -11.02 40.99 14.60
CA GLY A 613 -12.34 40.43 14.85
C GLY A 613 -12.33 38.90 14.98
N ILE A 614 -11.66 38.20 14.06
CA ILE A 614 -11.50 36.73 14.09
C ILE A 614 -10.78 36.29 15.36
N ALA A 615 -9.65 36.93 15.69
CA ALA A 615 -8.85 36.66 16.88
C ALA A 615 -9.68 36.84 18.17
N SER A 616 -10.46 37.91 18.26
CA SER A 616 -11.32 38.19 19.41
C SER A 616 -12.43 37.14 19.59
N GLN A 617 -13.03 36.68 18.49
CA GLN A 617 -14.06 35.64 18.53
C GLN A 617 -13.49 34.29 18.93
N LEU A 618 -12.33 33.90 18.38
CA LEU A 618 -11.64 32.67 18.74
C LEU A 618 -11.29 32.68 20.23
N SER A 619 -10.65 33.74 20.73
CA SER A 619 -10.30 33.89 22.15
C SER A 619 -11.51 33.76 23.08
N GLY A 620 -12.66 34.35 22.69
CA GLY A 620 -13.92 34.22 23.43
C GLY A 620 -14.53 32.81 23.44
N SER A 621 -14.19 31.98 22.45
CA SER A 621 -14.65 30.59 22.32
C SER A 621 -13.74 29.56 23.02
N MET A 622 -12.50 29.94 23.33
CA MET A 622 -11.50 29.05 23.95
C MET A 622 -11.78 28.86 25.45
N GLY A 623 -11.59 27.62 25.92
CA GLY A 623 -11.70 27.27 27.35
C GLY A 623 -10.69 28.01 28.23
N LYS A 624 -10.92 28.09 29.55
CA LYS A 624 -10.04 28.86 30.44
C LYS A 624 -8.63 28.27 30.67
N GLU A 625 -8.44 27.00 30.32
CA GLU A 625 -7.24 26.20 30.63
C GLU A 625 -6.59 25.64 29.35
N THR A 626 -6.75 26.30 28.20
CA THR A 626 -6.14 25.85 26.95
C THR A 626 -4.64 26.18 26.91
N VAL A 627 -3.81 25.24 26.42
CA VAL A 627 -2.36 25.42 26.23
C VAL A 627 -2.05 26.59 25.30
N LEU A 628 -2.91 26.85 24.31
CA LEU A 628 -2.79 27.91 23.30
C LEU A 628 -3.12 29.33 23.81
N ARG A 629 -3.36 29.50 25.12
CA ARG A 629 -3.85 30.77 25.66
C ARG A 629 -2.80 31.89 25.59
N GLU A 630 -1.56 31.56 25.92
CA GLU A 630 -0.44 32.50 25.88
C GLU A 630 -0.21 33.01 24.45
N GLU A 631 -0.08 32.08 23.50
CA GLU A 631 0.04 32.38 22.07
C GLU A 631 -1.11 33.26 21.54
N MET A 632 -2.35 32.98 21.96
CA MET A 632 -3.52 33.78 21.59
C MET A 632 -3.50 35.19 22.22
N GLU A 633 -2.98 35.32 23.44
CA GLU A 633 -2.82 36.63 24.10
C GLU A 633 -1.79 37.48 23.37
N ASP A 634 -0.67 36.90 22.96
CA ASP A 634 0.37 37.57 22.16
C ASP A 634 -0.20 38.07 20.83
N VAL A 635 -0.95 37.21 20.11
CA VAL A 635 -1.66 37.61 18.88
C VAL A 635 -2.56 38.82 19.11
N LEU A 636 -3.35 38.83 20.19
CA LEU A 636 -4.25 39.96 20.51
C LEU A 636 -3.51 41.22 20.92
N VAL A 637 -2.35 41.11 21.59
CA VAL A 637 -1.50 42.25 21.92
C VAL A 637 -0.92 42.86 20.64
N THR A 638 -0.29 42.05 19.80
CA THR A 638 0.30 42.48 18.52
C THR A 638 -0.72 43.16 17.62
N LEU A 639 -1.91 42.56 17.44
CA LEU A 639 -2.96 43.17 16.60
C LEU A 639 -3.45 44.51 17.15
N ARG A 640 -3.58 44.65 18.48
CA ARG A 640 -3.95 45.94 19.11
C ARG A 640 -2.87 47.01 18.90
N GLU A 641 -1.60 46.64 19.00
CA GLU A 641 -0.50 47.56 18.74
C GLU A 641 -0.47 47.98 17.26
N LEU A 642 -0.70 47.05 16.34
CA LEU A 642 -0.80 47.34 14.91
C LEU A 642 -1.97 48.28 14.60
N GLU A 643 -3.15 48.06 15.19
CA GLU A 643 -4.31 48.95 15.04
C GLU A 643 -4.06 50.37 15.58
N GLN A 644 -3.23 50.51 16.62
CA GLN A 644 -2.85 51.84 17.16
C GLN A 644 -1.84 52.56 16.27
N ARG A 645 -1.00 51.82 15.54
CA ARG A 645 0.03 52.35 14.63
C ARG A 645 -0.52 52.74 13.25
N ILE A 646 -1.73 52.29 12.89
CA ILE A 646 -2.41 52.50 11.58
C ILE A 646 -3.57 53.48 11.70
#